data_AF-A0A7N5ZS85-F1
#
_entry.id   AF-A0A7N5ZS85-F1
#
_cell.length_a   1.000
_cell.length_b   1.000
_cell.length_c   1.000
_cell.angle_alpha   90.00
_cell.angle_beta   90.00
_cell.angle_gamma   90.00
#
_symmetry.space_group_name_H-M   'P 1'
#
loop_
_entity.id
_entity.type
_entity.pdbx_description
1 polymer ?
#
loop_
_entity_poly.entity_id
_entity_poly.type
_entity_poly.pdbx_seq_one_letter_code
_entity_poly.pdbx_strand_id
1 'polypeptide(L)'
;MWSSSGFRWTVVVLTCQHKDSVYCFQRELESRQQRGSISQGALVLTVQDRQEPLGSGGATLNALLVAAEHLSDRAGHTVVTADVLDDAHILILHTGRDFPWSSCSRAFCWLPQEKPDQRVQAPVCCLDLLLDCLSNQICPGSPPGVWVCSTDMILTVPPDFVLSWDGFSGVRVLALPGDVSYAANHGVYLSNPQGQVRDIIYKGTKEQIQQAVMPDGKVPLVSGPVFFSRSVSEKLLQSHVTPPLDGCTYLGLDSGAPPLQVSLFLDVLKCLCSDLTQDQFVSEDRVGCSSAVGPRGAAVRSGRTELWRILRGAPLSLGGCILPLLMYCSLLGAETGIQCFMVKHKRRESLVSDGARVINSVIEGDVTVATVTVVQHCHLQGPLDVPSGCLLSGLELSASSCVRRLKLAKNSVVQGHRIELGELKLNVSSDDSNASFLNRRWSLFYSRTGIQPEELWARGEQRSLLEARLFPVLHPRKGAVGVEAGIGWLLGGAGCLQRWREAWRLSLKEVLSLTHQEAELQRREELLFLAGRRRVFDSLMSRTDVCLLPCFRAAVLGGQQGALLETLDNAAAGSREQELDLGVAARCLSCIADVLVCMAGGRGGLRSGPAANEAWSSAYQLLEEGNLRGGVHALAAQRDLWLRRPDLLVRAARHYEGAGQVLLRQAVMSSQKFISIGQGEVPPLEEWQEVECPARLDLAGGWSDTPPIAFEHGGSVTNVAVKVDGKRPIGARARRISEPHIVLVSYTGGRERGVSTEMVCDHLEDLKDYCQPHAPGALLKAVCVCSGLVSLSSQHPLGHQLKQRWGGGLELHSWSELPTGSGLGTSSILAGALLAAVYRCTGRAYDTDSLIHGVLYLEQMLTTGGGWQDQVGGLVGGLKVGRSRASLPLQVEVERLSPPEDFLASLEKHLLLVYTGKTRLARNLLQDVVRSWYSRLPSMVQNAQQLVANSEECARACSDGCLSRLGQCLDRSWQQKKLMAPGCEPASVRAMMEALRPLVFGQSLAGAGGGGFLYLLTREPGQHQAVLQVLNNTPGLGDFSVHSVELDMDGITVLSQS
;
A
#
# COMPACT_ATOMS: atom_id res chain seq x y z
N MET A 1 0.04 13.13 5.44
CA MET A 1 -0.03 14.26 4.49
C MET A 1 1.38 14.80 4.30
N TRP A 2 2.03 14.40 3.21
CA TRP A 2 3.19 15.11 2.64
C TRP A 2 2.79 15.34 1.19
N SER A 3 2.09 16.45 0.92
CA SER A 3 1.95 16.94 -0.44
C SER A 3 3.16 17.82 -0.69
N SER A 4 4.25 17.24 -1.19
CA SER A 4 5.14 18.05 -2.02
C SER A 4 4.30 18.49 -3.22
N SER A 5 4.20 19.79 -3.45
CA SER A 5 3.56 20.37 -4.62
C SER A 5 4.42 20.05 -5.85
N GLY A 6 4.31 18.81 -6.35
CA GLY A 6 4.95 18.38 -7.59
C GLY A 6 4.42 19.17 -8.79
N PHE A 7 5.25 19.28 -9.84
CA PHE A 7 4.88 19.88 -11.12
C PHE A 7 3.61 19.19 -11.67
N ARG A 8 2.64 19.97 -12.14
CA ARG A 8 1.35 19.45 -12.59
C ARG A 8 1.19 19.65 -14.09
N TRP A 9 1.09 18.53 -14.81
CA TRP A 9 0.70 18.54 -16.21
C TRP A 9 -0.75 18.98 -16.39
N THR A 10 -0.99 19.87 -17.35
CA THR A 10 -2.33 20.23 -17.82
C THR A 10 -2.86 19.16 -18.77
N VAL A 11 -1.99 18.65 -19.66
CA VAL A 11 -2.31 17.60 -20.62
C VAL A 11 -1.14 16.60 -20.72
N VAL A 12 -1.45 15.31 -20.76
CA VAL A 12 -0.51 14.23 -21.11
C VAL A 12 -1.06 13.49 -22.32
N VAL A 13 -0.36 13.58 -23.44
CA VAL A 13 -0.71 12.94 -24.71
C VAL A 13 0.24 11.79 -24.98
N LEU A 14 -0.29 10.63 -25.40
CA LEU A 14 0.50 9.50 -25.88
C LEU A 14 0.14 9.22 -27.36
N THR A 15 1.08 9.42 -28.27
CA THR A 15 0.83 9.13 -29.69
C THR A 15 0.86 7.62 -29.93
N CYS A 16 0.04 7.12 -30.83
CA CYS A 16 -0.15 5.69 -31.09
C CYS A 16 0.06 5.42 -32.58
N GLN A 17 1.05 4.57 -32.90
CA GLN A 17 1.33 4.17 -34.28
C GLN A 17 0.22 3.27 -34.86
N HIS A 18 -0.36 2.41 -34.03
CA HIS A 18 -1.35 1.42 -34.45
C HIS A 18 -2.77 1.82 -33.98
N LYS A 19 -3.78 1.61 -34.83
CA LYS A 19 -5.18 2.00 -34.57
C LYS A 19 -5.78 1.28 -33.36
N ASP A 20 -5.48 0.01 -33.22
CA ASP A 20 -5.94 -0.87 -32.14
C ASP A 20 -5.34 -0.52 -30.77
N SER A 21 -4.25 0.27 -30.75
CA SER A 21 -3.56 0.65 -29.50
C SER A 21 -4.18 1.87 -28.80
N VAL A 22 -4.96 2.69 -29.52
CA VAL A 22 -5.45 4.00 -29.03
C VAL A 22 -6.30 3.84 -27.75
N TYR A 23 -7.30 2.97 -27.78
CA TYR A 23 -8.22 2.79 -26.66
C TYR A 23 -7.57 2.07 -25.48
N CYS A 24 -6.74 1.05 -25.74
CA CYS A 24 -6.11 0.31 -24.65
C CYS A 24 -5.04 1.16 -23.93
N PHE A 25 -4.29 1.98 -24.66
CA PHE A 25 -3.33 2.92 -24.05
C PHE A 25 -4.03 4.07 -23.33
N GLN A 26 -5.21 4.49 -23.79
CA GLN A 26 -6.03 5.48 -23.07
C GLN A 26 -6.41 4.94 -21.69
N ARG A 27 -6.90 3.69 -21.63
CA ARG A 27 -7.21 3.02 -20.36
C ARG A 27 -5.99 2.90 -19.44
N GLU A 28 -4.80 2.65 -19.99
CA GLU A 28 -3.56 2.62 -19.22
C GLU A 28 -3.20 3.99 -18.61
N LEU A 29 -3.43 5.11 -19.31
CA LEU A 29 -3.23 6.46 -18.78
C LEU A 29 -4.28 6.82 -17.72
N GLU A 30 -5.55 6.51 -17.97
CA GLU A 30 -6.65 6.74 -17.02
C GLU A 30 -6.45 5.94 -15.73
N SER A 31 -5.98 4.69 -15.82
CA SER A 31 -5.62 3.88 -14.67
C SER A 31 -4.52 4.53 -13.81
N ARG A 32 -3.51 5.14 -14.44
CA ARG A 32 -2.47 5.91 -13.75
C ARG A 32 -3.00 7.18 -13.10
N GLN A 33 -3.97 7.83 -13.74
CA GLN A 33 -4.67 8.98 -13.16
C GLN A 33 -5.45 8.56 -11.91
N GLN A 34 -6.26 7.49 -11.99
CA GLN A 34 -7.02 6.93 -10.86
C GLN A 34 -6.13 6.53 -9.67
N ARG A 35 -4.93 5.99 -9.95
CA ARG A 35 -3.94 5.62 -8.93
C ARG A 35 -3.20 6.82 -8.33
N GLY A 36 -3.29 8.00 -8.96
CA GLY A 36 -2.66 9.24 -8.52
C GLY A 36 -1.24 9.45 -9.05
N SER A 37 -0.78 8.65 -10.01
CA SER A 37 0.51 8.85 -10.71
C SER A 37 0.46 10.02 -11.69
N ILE A 38 -0.72 10.26 -12.28
CA ILE A 38 -1.04 11.45 -13.07
C ILE A 38 -2.09 12.25 -12.30
N SER A 39 -2.01 13.59 -12.36
CA SER A 39 -2.95 14.44 -11.61
C SER A 39 -4.38 14.24 -12.10
N GLN A 40 -5.35 14.23 -11.17
CA GLN A 40 -6.79 14.09 -11.49
C GLN A 40 -7.34 15.26 -12.32
N GLY A 41 -6.68 16.42 -12.32
CA GLY A 41 -7.08 17.59 -13.11
C GLY A 41 -6.51 17.61 -14.53
N ALA A 42 -5.53 16.76 -14.83
CA ALA A 42 -4.88 16.68 -16.15
C ALA A 42 -5.80 16.01 -17.17
N LEU A 43 -5.78 16.48 -18.41
CA LEU A 43 -6.34 15.74 -19.53
C LEU A 43 -5.36 14.64 -19.96
N VAL A 44 -5.82 13.40 -20.03
CA VAL A 44 -5.04 12.27 -20.55
C VAL A 44 -5.60 11.86 -21.91
N LEU A 45 -4.77 11.86 -22.94
CA LEU A 45 -5.19 11.68 -24.33
C LEU A 45 -4.29 10.67 -25.04
N THR A 46 -4.89 9.83 -25.88
CA THR A 46 -4.16 9.05 -26.90
C THR A 46 -4.51 9.55 -28.30
N VAL A 47 -3.50 9.69 -29.16
CA VAL A 47 -3.66 10.26 -30.50
C VAL A 47 -3.11 9.30 -31.54
N GLN A 48 -3.96 8.92 -32.49
CA GLN A 48 -3.59 7.99 -33.57
C GLN A 48 -2.77 8.66 -34.67
N ASP A 49 -1.72 8.01 -35.15
CA ASP A 49 -1.03 8.34 -36.39
C ASP A 49 -1.83 7.76 -37.58
N ARG A 50 -2.72 8.55 -38.19
CA ARG A 50 -3.75 8.04 -39.13
C ARG A 50 -3.24 7.48 -40.48
N GLN A 51 -2.03 7.83 -40.95
CA GLN A 51 -1.46 7.28 -42.20
C GLN A 51 0.07 7.14 -42.15
N GLU A 52 0.58 5.99 -42.60
CA GLU A 52 2.00 5.63 -42.53
C GLU A 52 2.90 6.38 -43.55
N PRO A 53 4.08 6.90 -43.13
CA PRO A 53 4.44 7.40 -41.81
C PRO A 53 4.36 8.93 -41.75
N LEU A 54 3.62 9.47 -40.79
CA LEU A 54 3.49 10.90 -40.46
C LEU A 54 4.81 11.54 -39.95
N GLY A 55 5.71 10.71 -39.41
CA GLY A 55 6.96 11.16 -38.78
C GLY A 55 6.75 11.76 -37.38
N SER A 56 7.79 11.79 -36.55
CA SER A 56 7.69 12.27 -35.15
C SER A 56 7.29 13.75 -35.04
N GLY A 57 7.70 14.58 -36.01
CA GLY A 57 7.31 15.98 -36.07
C GLY A 57 5.84 16.12 -36.46
N GLY A 58 5.38 15.36 -37.46
CA GLY A 58 3.96 15.33 -37.83
C GLY A 58 3.07 14.85 -36.68
N ALA A 59 3.50 13.80 -35.97
CA ALA A 59 2.81 13.30 -34.78
C ALA A 59 2.78 14.34 -33.64
N THR A 60 3.84 15.13 -33.48
CA THR A 60 3.88 16.25 -32.52
C THR A 60 2.84 17.31 -32.89
N LEU A 61 2.76 17.71 -34.16
CA LEU A 61 1.80 18.71 -34.64
C LEU A 61 0.35 18.24 -34.45
N ASN A 62 0.06 16.98 -34.79
CA ASN A 62 -1.26 16.39 -34.60
C ASN A 62 -1.64 16.30 -33.10
N ALA A 63 -0.71 15.84 -32.25
CA ALA A 63 -0.93 15.74 -30.81
C ALA A 63 -1.15 17.12 -30.16
N LEU A 64 -0.41 18.14 -30.60
CA LEU A 64 -0.59 19.51 -30.13
C LEU A 64 -1.96 20.08 -30.53
N LEU A 65 -2.40 19.84 -31.77
CA LEU A 65 -3.74 20.22 -32.22
C LEU A 65 -4.82 19.58 -31.35
N VAL A 66 -4.78 18.27 -31.14
CA VAL A 66 -5.77 17.54 -30.33
C VAL A 66 -5.77 18.05 -28.89
N ALA A 67 -4.59 18.29 -28.31
CA ALA A 67 -4.49 18.88 -26.97
C ALA A 67 -5.12 20.29 -26.90
N ALA A 68 -4.81 21.16 -27.87
CA ALA A 68 -5.35 22.52 -27.92
C ALA A 68 -6.87 22.52 -28.16
N GLU A 69 -7.39 21.60 -28.96
CA GLU A 69 -8.82 21.40 -29.18
C GLU A 69 -9.55 21.04 -27.90
N HIS A 70 -9.08 20.01 -27.17
CA HIS A 70 -9.69 19.63 -25.89
C HIS A 70 -9.59 20.72 -24.82
N LEU A 71 -8.49 21.47 -24.81
CA LEU A 71 -8.36 22.64 -23.92
C LEU A 71 -9.32 23.76 -24.31
N SER A 72 -9.51 24.00 -25.62
CA SER A 72 -10.45 25.00 -26.15
C SER A 72 -11.89 24.66 -25.76
N ASP A 73 -12.30 23.40 -25.93
CA ASP A 73 -13.61 22.90 -25.48
C ASP A 73 -13.78 23.05 -23.96
N ARG A 74 -12.77 22.65 -23.18
CA ARG A 74 -12.78 22.79 -21.70
C ARG A 74 -12.89 24.25 -21.25
N ALA A 75 -12.39 25.20 -22.04
CA ALA A 75 -12.49 26.64 -21.80
C ALA A 75 -13.78 27.27 -22.39
N GLY A 76 -14.63 26.49 -23.08
CA GLY A 76 -15.90 26.95 -23.64
C GLY A 76 -15.77 27.65 -25.00
N HIS A 77 -14.65 27.48 -25.72
CA HIS A 77 -14.48 27.99 -27.07
C HIS A 77 -15.10 27.05 -28.11
N THR A 78 -15.64 27.60 -29.20
CA THR A 78 -16.23 26.83 -30.30
C THR A 78 -15.23 26.52 -31.43
N VAL A 79 -14.01 27.03 -31.33
CA VAL A 79 -12.91 26.85 -32.29
C VAL A 79 -11.62 26.64 -31.52
N VAL A 80 -10.63 25.99 -32.16
CA VAL A 80 -9.29 25.84 -31.60
C VAL A 80 -8.64 27.23 -31.48
N THR A 81 -8.26 27.63 -30.27
CA THR A 81 -7.50 28.87 -30.02
C THR A 81 -6.15 28.57 -29.40
N ALA A 82 -5.15 29.41 -29.66
CA ALA A 82 -3.84 29.32 -29.03
C ALA A 82 -3.82 29.90 -27.61
N ASP A 83 -4.84 30.69 -27.22
CA ASP A 83 -4.91 31.34 -25.90
C ASP A 83 -4.92 30.32 -24.75
N VAL A 84 -5.45 29.12 -24.98
CA VAL A 84 -5.44 28.03 -23.99
C VAL A 84 -4.04 27.50 -23.67
N LEU A 85 -3.01 27.93 -24.41
CA LEU A 85 -1.61 27.60 -24.15
C LEU A 85 -0.96 28.51 -23.10
N ASP A 86 -1.61 29.60 -22.69
CA ASP A 86 -1.04 30.61 -21.79
C ASP A 86 -0.64 30.05 -20.42
N ASP A 87 -1.44 29.12 -19.87
CA ASP A 87 -1.21 28.47 -18.59
C ASP A 87 -1.05 26.94 -18.71
N ALA A 88 -0.85 26.43 -19.94
CA ALA A 88 -0.80 25.00 -20.18
C ALA A 88 0.61 24.41 -20.10
N HIS A 89 0.77 23.36 -19.30
CA HIS A 89 1.92 22.46 -19.35
C HIS A 89 1.50 21.16 -20.05
N ILE A 90 1.90 21.01 -21.31
CA ILE A 90 1.53 19.87 -22.15
C ILE A 90 2.72 18.92 -22.26
N LEU A 91 2.50 17.62 -22.05
CA LEU A 91 3.47 16.56 -22.30
C LEU A 91 2.99 15.70 -23.47
N ILE A 92 3.77 15.59 -24.54
CA ILE A 92 3.57 14.69 -25.66
C ILE A 92 4.60 13.57 -25.57
N LEU A 93 4.12 12.33 -25.46
CA LEU A 93 4.90 11.12 -25.42
C LEU A 93 4.73 10.37 -26.72
N HIS A 94 5.80 10.20 -27.47
CA HIS A 94 5.79 9.37 -28.66
C HIS A 94 6.02 7.91 -28.29
N THR A 95 5.07 7.03 -28.65
CA THR A 95 5.34 5.59 -28.64
C THR A 95 6.44 5.32 -29.65
N GLY A 96 7.54 4.78 -29.15
CA GLY A 96 8.71 4.44 -29.95
C GLY A 96 8.46 3.27 -30.91
N ARG A 97 9.54 2.71 -31.46
CA ARG A 97 9.45 1.59 -32.41
C ARG A 97 8.95 0.32 -31.71
N ASP A 98 8.37 -0.59 -32.49
CA ASP A 98 8.04 -1.93 -32.00
C ASP A 98 9.26 -2.58 -31.35
N PHE A 99 9.03 -3.20 -30.19
CA PHE A 99 10.09 -3.73 -29.35
C PHE A 99 9.96 -5.25 -29.23
N PRO A 100 10.84 -6.04 -29.89
CA PRO A 100 10.65 -7.50 -30.02
C PRO A 100 10.50 -8.28 -28.71
N TRP A 101 10.95 -7.69 -27.60
CA TRP A 101 10.93 -8.32 -26.28
C TRP A 101 9.70 -7.96 -25.43
N SER A 102 8.75 -7.17 -25.96
CA SER A 102 7.46 -6.85 -25.32
C SER A 102 6.33 -6.77 -26.34
N SER A 103 5.17 -7.35 -26.00
CA SER A 103 3.98 -7.35 -26.85
C SER A 103 3.20 -6.02 -26.88
N CYS A 104 3.50 -5.05 -26.01
CA CYS A 104 2.69 -3.83 -25.84
C CYS A 104 3.56 -2.56 -25.77
N SER A 105 4.44 -2.35 -26.75
CA SER A 105 5.43 -1.25 -26.74
C SER A 105 6.45 -1.34 -25.58
N ARG A 106 7.52 -0.56 -25.69
CA ARG A 106 8.52 -0.39 -24.62
C ARG A 106 7.98 0.41 -23.44
N ALA A 107 7.01 1.30 -23.69
CA ALA A 107 6.37 2.12 -22.67
C ALA A 107 5.80 1.27 -21.52
N PHE A 108 5.15 0.15 -21.86
CA PHE A 108 4.47 -0.74 -20.93
C PHE A 108 5.27 -2.01 -20.61
N CYS A 109 6.60 -1.98 -20.75
CA CYS A 109 7.47 -3.03 -20.20
C CYS A 109 7.47 -2.93 -18.67
N TRP A 110 6.95 -3.95 -17.99
CA TRP A 110 6.91 -3.96 -16.54
C TRP A 110 8.28 -4.30 -15.96
N LEU A 111 8.61 -3.65 -14.86
CA LEU A 111 9.89 -3.72 -14.20
C LEU A 111 9.76 -4.53 -12.90
N PRO A 112 10.81 -5.24 -12.48
CA PRO A 112 10.82 -5.99 -11.23
C PRO A 112 11.06 -5.03 -10.05
N GLN A 113 10.26 -3.97 -9.91
CA GLN A 113 10.40 -2.94 -8.87
C GLN A 113 9.03 -2.62 -8.25
N GLU A 114 8.97 -2.54 -6.92
CA GLU A 114 7.83 -1.99 -6.19
C GLU A 114 8.22 -0.62 -5.59
N LYS A 115 7.30 0.34 -5.62
CA LYS A 115 7.47 1.60 -4.88
C LYS A 115 6.96 1.37 -3.44
N PRO A 116 7.81 1.48 -2.39
CA PRO A 116 7.47 1.06 -1.03
C PRO A 116 6.26 1.79 -0.40
N ASP A 117 5.95 3.00 -0.85
CA ASP A 117 4.87 3.84 -0.30
C ASP A 117 3.64 3.96 -1.23
N GLN A 118 3.43 2.99 -2.12
CA GLN A 118 2.29 3.01 -3.04
C GLN A 118 0.95 2.90 -2.29
N ARG A 119 0.07 3.88 -2.53
CA ARG A 119 -1.31 3.82 -2.04
C ARG A 119 -2.11 2.69 -2.67
N VAL A 120 -1.84 2.40 -3.94
CA VAL A 120 -2.49 1.35 -4.73
C VAL A 120 -1.38 0.47 -5.28
N GLN A 121 -1.48 -0.84 -5.07
CA GLN A 121 -0.50 -1.76 -5.64
C GLN A 121 -0.62 -1.70 -7.18
N ALA A 122 0.48 -1.36 -7.84
CA ALA A 122 0.50 -1.24 -9.28
C ALA A 122 1.86 -1.70 -9.83
N PRO A 123 1.90 -2.25 -11.05
CA PRO A 123 3.16 -2.48 -11.72
C PRO A 123 3.87 -1.15 -11.98
N VAL A 124 5.20 -1.16 -11.94
CA VAL A 124 6.03 -0.07 -12.44
C VAL A 124 6.47 -0.44 -13.85
N CYS A 125 6.27 0.44 -14.82
CA CYS A 125 6.79 0.27 -16.18
C CYS A 125 7.68 1.45 -16.60
N CYS A 126 8.29 1.34 -17.79
CA CYS A 126 9.16 2.39 -18.35
C CYS A 126 8.45 3.76 -18.39
N LEU A 127 7.17 3.79 -18.76
CA LEU A 127 6.37 5.03 -18.77
C LEU A 127 6.28 5.66 -17.38
N ASP A 128 6.12 4.87 -16.31
CA ASP A 128 6.02 5.39 -14.95
C ASP A 128 7.34 6.02 -14.48
N LEU A 129 8.48 5.41 -14.83
CA LEU A 129 9.80 6.00 -14.55
C LEU A 129 10.03 7.30 -15.32
N LEU A 130 9.61 7.33 -16.58
CA LEU A 130 9.74 8.51 -17.42
C LEU A 130 8.88 9.67 -16.89
N LEU A 131 7.61 9.40 -16.56
CA LEU A 131 6.70 10.38 -15.98
C LEU A 131 7.24 10.92 -14.64
N ASP A 132 7.77 10.05 -13.79
CA ASP A 132 8.35 10.43 -12.48
C ASP A 132 9.57 11.34 -12.66
N CYS A 133 10.50 10.96 -13.54
CA CYS A 133 11.68 11.76 -13.87
C CYS A 133 11.32 13.13 -14.44
N LEU A 134 10.41 13.17 -15.42
CA LEU A 134 9.96 14.43 -16.02
C LEU A 134 9.26 15.33 -15.00
N SER A 135 8.32 14.79 -14.22
CA SER A 135 7.49 15.57 -13.30
C SER A 135 8.25 16.04 -12.05
N ASN A 136 9.26 15.29 -11.59
CA ASN A 136 9.94 15.58 -10.33
C ASN A 136 11.36 16.13 -10.49
N GLN A 137 12.02 15.92 -11.63
CA GLN A 137 13.45 16.25 -11.79
C GLN A 137 13.72 17.18 -12.97
N ILE A 138 13.09 16.99 -14.14
CA ILE A 138 13.43 17.75 -15.36
C ILE A 138 12.54 18.98 -15.57
N CYS A 139 11.22 18.80 -15.52
CA CYS A 139 10.26 19.84 -15.89
C CYS A 139 9.89 20.85 -14.78
N PRO A 140 10.08 20.59 -13.47
CA PRO A 140 9.84 21.60 -12.44
C PRO A 140 10.51 22.95 -12.76
N GLY A 141 9.76 24.04 -12.62
CA GLY A 141 10.22 25.39 -12.93
C GLY A 141 10.08 25.82 -14.40
N SER A 142 9.72 24.91 -15.32
CA SER A 142 9.50 25.29 -16.73
C SER A 142 8.26 26.19 -16.91
N PRO A 143 8.32 27.19 -17.81
CA PRO A 143 7.16 28.02 -18.13
C PRO A 143 6.10 27.21 -18.92
N PRO A 144 4.87 27.74 -19.07
CA PRO A 144 3.87 27.15 -19.94
C PRO A 144 4.40 26.87 -21.36
N GLY A 145 4.04 25.72 -21.91
CA GLY A 145 4.60 25.20 -23.14
C GLY A 145 4.42 23.70 -23.31
N VAL A 146 5.12 23.15 -24.31
CA VAL A 146 4.97 21.76 -24.75
C VAL A 146 6.29 21.02 -24.57
N TRP A 147 6.27 19.98 -23.75
CA TRP A 147 7.33 18.98 -23.68
C TRP A 147 7.03 17.84 -24.63
N VAL A 148 8.01 17.43 -25.42
CA VAL A 148 7.96 16.23 -26.28
C VAL A 148 9.02 15.26 -25.78
N CYS A 149 8.67 13.98 -25.63
CA CYS A 149 9.60 12.93 -25.24
C CYS A 149 9.25 11.60 -25.91
N SER A 150 10.20 10.67 -25.97
CA SER A 150 9.97 9.31 -26.47
C SER A 150 9.84 8.32 -25.32
N THR A 151 8.87 7.42 -25.40
CA THR A 151 8.69 6.35 -24.41
C THR A 151 9.80 5.29 -24.44
N ASP A 152 10.68 5.33 -25.45
CA ASP A 152 11.85 4.45 -25.53
C ASP A 152 12.97 4.88 -24.58
N MET A 153 12.83 6.04 -23.95
CA MET A 153 13.86 6.60 -23.08
C MET A 153 13.56 6.26 -21.61
N ILE A 154 14.59 5.79 -20.91
CA ILE A 154 14.61 5.73 -19.45
C ILE A 154 15.70 6.71 -19.03
N LEU A 155 15.27 7.78 -18.37
CA LEU A 155 16.12 8.94 -18.06
C LEU A 155 16.61 8.87 -16.62
N THR A 156 17.88 9.17 -16.42
CA THR A 156 18.46 9.45 -15.11
C THR A 156 19.12 10.82 -15.16
N VAL A 157 18.89 11.60 -14.12
CA VAL A 157 19.37 12.97 -14.01
C VAL A 157 20.46 13.02 -12.93
N PRO A 158 21.61 13.67 -13.19
CA PRO A 158 22.62 13.90 -12.16
C PRO A 158 22.04 14.65 -10.95
N PRO A 159 22.49 14.38 -9.71
CA PRO A 159 21.93 15.00 -8.51
C PRO A 159 21.97 16.54 -8.48
N ASP A 160 22.91 17.12 -9.22
CA ASP A 160 23.21 18.55 -9.33
C ASP A 160 22.63 19.19 -10.61
N PHE A 161 21.92 18.44 -11.44
CA PHE A 161 21.34 18.96 -12.67
C PHE A 161 20.14 19.86 -12.37
N VAL A 162 20.25 21.13 -12.79
CA VAL A 162 19.18 22.12 -12.68
C VAL A 162 19.06 22.86 -14.01
N LEU A 163 17.84 22.96 -14.53
CA LEU A 163 17.54 23.79 -15.70
C LEU A 163 17.11 25.19 -15.25
N SER A 164 17.86 26.23 -15.66
CA SER A 164 17.45 27.62 -15.44
C SER A 164 16.44 28.06 -16.49
N TRP A 165 15.29 28.56 -16.03
CA TRP A 165 14.17 29.02 -16.86
C TRP A 165 13.99 30.54 -16.84
N ASP A 166 14.87 31.28 -16.14
CA ASP A 166 14.75 32.72 -15.93
C ASP A 166 14.77 33.47 -17.28
N GLY A 167 13.66 34.13 -17.60
CA GLY A 167 13.50 34.86 -18.86
C GLY A 167 13.57 33.98 -20.13
N PHE A 168 13.44 32.66 -20.00
CA PHE A 168 13.59 31.75 -21.13
C PHE A 168 12.44 31.87 -22.13
N SER A 169 12.77 31.95 -23.43
CA SER A 169 11.84 31.79 -24.54
C SER A 169 12.53 31.07 -25.71
N GLY A 170 11.77 30.31 -26.50
CA GLY A 170 12.26 29.53 -27.61
C GLY A 170 12.14 28.03 -27.38
N VAL A 171 13.12 27.28 -27.89
CA VAL A 171 13.17 25.82 -27.82
C VAL A 171 14.39 25.36 -27.05
N ARG A 172 14.21 24.37 -26.19
CA ARG A 172 15.29 23.76 -25.43
C ARG A 172 15.32 22.25 -25.63
N VAL A 173 16.49 21.73 -25.98
CA VAL A 173 16.72 20.29 -26.16
C VAL A 173 17.62 19.76 -25.06
N LEU A 174 17.41 18.52 -24.64
CA LEU A 174 18.37 17.78 -23.82
C LEU A 174 19.12 16.77 -24.69
N ALA A 175 20.40 16.54 -24.37
CA ALA A 175 21.23 15.56 -25.05
C ALA A 175 21.57 14.38 -24.14
N LEU A 176 22.05 13.29 -24.74
CA LEU A 176 22.68 12.19 -24.00
C LEU A 176 24.19 12.20 -24.31
N PRO A 177 25.08 12.02 -23.32
CA PRO A 177 26.50 11.90 -23.61
C PRO A 177 26.76 10.55 -24.31
N GLY A 178 27.48 10.58 -25.43
CA GLY A 178 27.79 9.39 -26.23
C GLY A 178 29.22 9.35 -26.75
N ASP A 179 29.67 8.16 -27.14
CA ASP A 179 30.94 7.98 -27.85
C ASP A 179 30.81 8.36 -29.33
N VAL A 180 31.88 8.90 -29.90
CA VAL A 180 31.94 9.30 -31.32
C VAL A 180 31.57 8.15 -32.26
N SER A 181 31.96 6.92 -31.93
CA SER A 181 31.64 5.73 -32.74
C SER A 181 30.15 5.37 -32.72
N TYR A 182 29.47 5.55 -31.58
CA TYR A 182 28.03 5.33 -31.45
C TYR A 182 27.23 6.46 -32.12
N ALA A 183 27.71 7.70 -32.00
CA ALA A 183 27.12 8.89 -32.60
C ALA A 183 26.99 8.81 -34.13
N ALA A 184 27.90 8.11 -34.81
CA ALA A 184 27.86 7.91 -36.25
C ALA A 184 26.58 7.21 -36.75
N ASN A 185 25.87 6.47 -35.89
CA ASN A 185 24.63 5.78 -36.23
C ASN A 185 23.35 6.50 -35.75
N HIS A 186 23.49 7.60 -34.99
CA HIS A 186 22.36 8.37 -34.45
C HIS A 186 22.43 9.82 -34.88
N GLY A 187 23.26 10.64 -34.26
CA GLY A 187 23.43 12.06 -34.57
C GLY A 187 23.79 12.88 -33.35
N VAL A 188 24.31 14.10 -33.56
CA VAL A 188 24.80 14.99 -32.49
C VAL A 188 24.31 16.43 -32.67
N TYR A 189 24.16 17.13 -31.55
CA TYR A 189 23.94 18.58 -31.53
C TYR A 189 25.28 19.31 -31.62
N LEU A 190 25.44 20.18 -32.61
CA LEU A 190 26.55 21.12 -32.67
C LEU A 190 26.10 22.42 -32.02
N SER A 191 26.72 22.84 -30.91
CA SER A 191 26.38 24.07 -30.20
C SER A 191 27.54 25.07 -30.18
N ASN A 192 27.24 26.34 -29.91
CA ASN A 192 28.24 27.38 -29.63
C ASN A 192 28.55 27.42 -28.11
N PRO A 193 29.57 28.19 -27.65
CA PRO A 193 29.90 28.30 -26.24
C PRO A 193 28.77 28.82 -25.33
N GLN A 194 27.79 29.52 -25.90
CA GLN A 194 26.59 30.01 -25.20
C GLN A 194 25.46 28.96 -25.14
N GLY A 195 25.68 27.75 -25.66
CA GLY A 195 24.70 26.66 -25.66
C GLY A 195 23.65 26.76 -26.77
N GLN A 196 23.74 27.72 -27.70
CA GLN A 196 22.85 27.81 -28.85
C GLN A 196 23.22 26.73 -29.88
N VAL A 197 22.22 26.00 -30.38
CA VAL A 197 22.43 24.92 -31.34
C VAL A 197 22.60 25.50 -32.75
N ARG A 198 23.76 25.23 -33.33
CA ARG A 198 24.19 25.70 -34.65
C ARG A 198 23.76 24.79 -35.79
N ASP A 199 23.83 23.49 -35.59
CA ASP A 199 23.40 22.46 -36.54
C ASP A 199 23.11 21.12 -35.84
N ILE A 200 22.41 20.21 -36.53
CA ILE A 200 22.16 18.83 -36.13
C ILE A 200 22.79 17.90 -37.16
N ILE A 201 23.87 17.23 -36.77
CA ILE A 201 24.62 16.31 -37.63
C ILE A 201 24.06 14.90 -37.43
N TYR A 202 23.24 14.42 -38.36
CA TYR A 202 22.62 13.09 -38.30
C TYR A 202 23.37 12.10 -39.19
N LYS A 203 23.85 10.99 -38.61
CA LYS A 203 24.71 9.99 -39.29
C LYS A 203 25.88 10.60 -40.11
N GLY A 204 26.51 11.64 -39.55
CA GLY A 204 27.63 12.32 -40.19
C GLY A 204 28.94 11.51 -40.15
N THR A 205 29.96 11.99 -40.87
CA THR A 205 31.29 11.37 -40.81
C THR A 205 31.93 11.58 -39.44
N LYS A 206 32.94 10.77 -39.12
CA LYS A 206 33.66 10.86 -37.84
C LYS A 206 34.24 12.27 -37.63
N GLU A 207 34.73 12.90 -38.69
CA GLU A 207 35.32 14.23 -38.69
C GLU A 207 34.27 15.31 -38.36
N GLN A 208 33.05 15.18 -38.89
CA GLN A 208 31.94 16.09 -38.59
C GLN A 208 31.50 15.96 -37.13
N ILE A 209 31.38 14.72 -36.62
CA ILE A 209 30.97 14.44 -35.24
C ILE A 209 32.03 14.92 -34.23
N GLN A 210 33.32 14.85 -34.59
CA GLN A 210 34.42 15.29 -33.72
C GLN A 210 34.33 16.78 -33.37
N GLN A 211 33.64 17.59 -34.19
CA GLN A 211 33.41 19.01 -33.93
C GLN A 211 32.46 19.28 -32.75
N ALA A 212 31.69 18.28 -32.33
CA ALA A 212 30.73 18.37 -31.23
C ALA A 212 31.27 17.78 -29.91
N VAL A 213 32.57 17.49 -29.81
CA VAL A 213 33.16 16.89 -28.61
C VAL A 213 33.13 17.86 -27.43
N MET A 214 32.58 17.40 -26.32
CA MET A 214 32.52 18.08 -25.04
C MET A 214 33.84 17.89 -24.26
N PRO A 215 34.09 18.68 -23.19
CA PRO A 215 35.33 18.59 -22.41
C PRO A 215 35.64 17.22 -21.80
N ASP A 216 34.62 16.38 -21.59
CA ASP A 216 34.73 15.02 -21.07
C ASP A 216 35.07 13.96 -22.15
N GLY A 217 35.27 14.40 -23.40
CA GLY A 217 35.56 13.53 -24.54
C GLY A 217 34.33 12.85 -25.15
N LYS A 218 33.12 13.11 -24.63
CA LYS A 218 31.84 12.61 -25.18
C LYS A 218 31.25 13.62 -26.16
N VAL A 219 30.23 13.19 -26.91
CA VAL A 219 29.44 14.06 -27.80
C VAL A 219 27.98 14.12 -27.34
N PRO A 220 27.29 15.26 -27.52
CA PRO A 220 25.89 15.42 -27.14
C PRO A 220 24.98 14.78 -28.19
N LEU A 221 24.62 13.51 -27.99
CA LEU A 221 23.72 12.77 -28.87
C LEU A 221 22.34 13.43 -28.92
N VAL A 222 21.77 13.46 -30.12
CA VAL A 222 20.38 13.85 -30.34
C VAL A 222 19.47 12.95 -29.51
N SER A 223 18.63 13.56 -28.68
CA SER A 223 17.79 12.83 -27.73
C SER A 223 16.37 13.42 -27.66
N GLY A 224 15.46 12.63 -27.08
CA GLY A 224 14.02 12.84 -27.15
C GLY A 224 13.40 13.96 -26.31
N PRO A 225 13.93 14.42 -25.17
CA PRO A 225 13.31 15.50 -24.41
C PRO A 225 13.52 16.86 -25.08
N VAL A 226 12.43 17.46 -25.53
CA VAL A 226 12.39 18.76 -26.21
C VAL A 226 11.31 19.61 -25.58
N PHE A 227 11.63 20.84 -25.21
CA PHE A 227 10.66 21.82 -24.72
C PHE A 227 10.47 22.93 -25.74
N PHE A 228 9.21 23.24 -26.04
CA PHE A 228 8.77 24.39 -26.83
C PHE A 228 8.06 25.38 -25.91
N SER A 229 8.52 26.63 -25.85
CA SER A 229 7.81 27.67 -25.10
C SER A 229 6.45 27.97 -25.73
N ARG A 230 5.51 28.52 -24.95
CA ARG A 230 4.19 28.98 -25.43
C ARG A 230 4.24 29.66 -26.80
N SER A 231 5.15 30.62 -27.00
CA SER A 231 5.27 31.36 -28.26
C SER A 231 5.66 30.50 -29.47
N VAL A 232 6.42 29.42 -29.26
CA VAL A 232 6.79 28.48 -30.32
C VAL A 232 5.68 27.45 -30.53
N SER A 233 5.04 26.99 -29.46
CA SER A 233 3.90 26.09 -29.52
C SER A 233 2.71 26.72 -30.28
N GLU A 234 2.43 28.00 -30.07
CA GLU A 234 1.43 28.76 -30.83
C GLU A 234 1.74 28.75 -32.33
N LYS A 235 3.00 29.00 -32.71
CA LYS A 235 3.45 28.95 -34.11
C LYS A 235 3.30 27.55 -34.70
N LEU A 236 3.64 26.50 -33.95
CA LEU A 236 3.46 25.11 -34.38
C LEU A 236 1.98 24.78 -34.55
N LEU A 237 1.11 25.26 -33.66
CA LEU A 237 -0.34 25.03 -33.76
C LEU A 237 -0.92 25.60 -35.06
N GLN A 238 -0.40 26.71 -35.60
CA GLN A 238 -0.83 27.28 -36.89
C GLN A 238 -0.66 26.32 -38.08
N SER A 239 0.14 25.25 -37.95
CA SER A 239 0.35 24.29 -39.03
C SER A 239 -0.92 23.58 -39.47
N HIS A 240 -1.91 23.41 -38.58
CA HIS A 240 -3.15 22.67 -38.89
C HIS A 240 -4.01 23.32 -39.99
N VAL A 241 -3.79 24.60 -40.29
CA VAL A 241 -4.46 25.36 -41.36
C VAL A 241 -3.50 25.87 -42.42
N THR A 242 -2.24 25.38 -42.46
CA THR A 242 -1.21 25.85 -43.38
C THR A 242 -0.80 24.74 -44.35
N PRO A 243 -1.31 24.72 -45.59
CA PRO A 243 -0.89 23.73 -46.58
C PRO A 243 0.59 23.83 -46.97
N PRO A 244 1.31 22.71 -47.16
CA PRO A 244 0.87 21.31 -47.03
C PRO A 244 1.06 20.71 -45.61
N LEU A 245 1.34 21.53 -44.58
CA LEU A 245 1.55 21.06 -43.20
C LEU A 245 0.25 20.63 -42.49
N ASP A 246 -0.90 21.12 -42.95
CA ASP A 246 -2.23 20.66 -42.53
C ASP A 246 -2.40 19.15 -42.73
N GLY A 247 -1.78 18.59 -43.77
CA GLY A 247 -1.67 17.15 -44.03
C GLY A 247 -0.91 16.34 -42.97
N CYS A 248 -0.31 16.98 -41.96
CA CYS A 248 0.21 16.30 -40.77
C CYS A 248 -0.84 16.12 -39.67
N THR A 249 -2.02 16.73 -39.79
CA THR A 249 -3.05 16.73 -38.74
C THR A 249 -4.31 16.00 -39.17
N TYR A 250 -5.07 15.48 -38.20
CA TYR A 250 -6.31 14.76 -38.52
C TYR A 250 -7.34 15.67 -39.20
N LEU A 251 -7.43 16.95 -38.82
CA LEU A 251 -8.34 17.91 -39.45
C LEU A 251 -8.00 18.14 -40.93
N GLY A 252 -6.72 18.27 -41.26
CA GLY A 252 -6.28 18.42 -42.65
C GLY A 252 -6.57 17.17 -43.48
N LEU A 253 -6.29 15.98 -42.94
CA LEU A 253 -6.61 14.71 -43.60
C LEU A 253 -8.12 14.54 -43.84
N ASP A 254 -8.95 14.84 -42.84
CA ASP A 254 -10.41 14.77 -42.95
C ASP A 254 -10.95 15.82 -43.94
N SER A 255 -10.20 16.90 -44.16
CA SER A 255 -10.46 17.93 -45.19
C SER A 255 -9.89 17.58 -46.58
N GLY A 256 -9.25 16.42 -46.74
CA GLY A 256 -8.70 15.93 -48.00
C GLY A 256 -7.26 16.37 -48.32
N ALA A 257 -6.53 16.94 -47.36
CA ALA A 257 -5.11 17.26 -47.53
C ALA A 257 -4.28 15.97 -47.72
N PRO A 258 -3.27 15.97 -48.61
CA PRO A 258 -2.40 14.82 -48.78
C PRO A 258 -1.49 14.64 -47.55
N PRO A 259 -1.21 13.39 -47.12
CA PRO A 259 -0.37 13.13 -45.96
C PRO A 259 1.06 13.63 -46.20
N LEU A 260 1.61 14.33 -45.21
CA LEU A 260 2.99 14.82 -45.22
C LEU A 260 3.77 14.28 -44.03
N GLN A 261 4.92 13.67 -44.31
CA GLN A 261 5.83 13.19 -43.28
C GLN A 261 6.77 14.31 -42.82
N VAL A 262 6.81 14.56 -41.52
CA VAL A 262 7.69 15.58 -40.91
C VAL A 262 8.47 14.98 -39.74
N SER A 263 9.79 15.17 -39.73
CA SER A 263 10.67 14.73 -38.63
C SER A 263 10.83 15.82 -37.56
N LEU A 264 10.70 15.44 -36.28
CA LEU A 264 10.91 16.36 -35.16
C LEU A 264 12.34 16.90 -35.16
N PHE A 265 13.33 16.04 -35.36
CA PHE A 265 14.75 16.44 -35.32
C PHE A 265 15.21 17.08 -36.62
N LEU A 266 14.83 16.51 -37.76
CA LEU A 266 15.43 16.84 -39.06
C LEU A 266 14.65 17.88 -39.86
N ASP A 267 13.38 18.13 -39.52
CA ASP A 267 12.56 19.16 -40.17
C ASP A 267 12.16 20.25 -39.17
N VAL A 268 11.67 19.92 -37.97
CA VAL A 268 11.23 20.94 -36.98
C VAL A 268 12.41 21.59 -36.26
N LEU A 269 13.29 20.81 -35.62
CA LEU A 269 14.42 21.36 -34.86
C LEU A 269 15.55 21.87 -35.75
N LYS A 270 15.90 21.13 -36.82
CA LYS A 270 16.95 21.56 -37.77
C LYS A 270 16.62 22.90 -38.44
N CYS A 271 15.34 23.25 -38.59
CA CYS A 271 14.91 24.57 -39.07
C CYS A 271 15.35 25.75 -38.17
N LEU A 272 15.53 25.50 -36.87
CA LEU A 272 15.87 26.52 -35.87
C LEU A 272 17.39 26.76 -35.74
N CYS A 273 18.20 25.87 -36.33
CA CYS A 273 19.66 25.91 -36.27
C CYS A 273 20.24 27.13 -37.00
N SER A 274 21.23 27.80 -36.40
CA SER A 274 21.74 29.09 -36.92
C SER A 274 22.48 28.98 -38.25
N ASP A 275 23.18 27.87 -38.51
CA ASP A 275 24.19 27.80 -39.58
C ASP A 275 23.60 27.42 -40.95
N LEU A 276 22.32 27.03 -41.00
CA LEU A 276 21.63 26.66 -42.24
C LEU A 276 21.07 27.89 -42.97
N THR A 277 21.13 27.85 -44.31
CA THR A 277 20.34 28.75 -45.17
C THR A 277 19.00 28.11 -45.54
N GLN A 278 18.03 28.92 -45.97
CA GLN A 278 16.72 28.42 -46.40
C GLN A 278 16.85 27.44 -47.57
N ASP A 279 17.65 27.76 -48.58
CA ASP A 279 17.85 26.91 -49.76
C ASP A 279 18.46 25.54 -49.40
N GLN A 280 19.45 25.54 -48.48
CA GLN A 280 20.03 24.33 -47.94
C GLN A 280 18.98 23.51 -47.17
N PHE A 281 18.20 24.15 -46.31
CA PHE A 281 17.20 23.46 -45.51
C PHE A 281 16.10 22.82 -46.38
N VAL A 282 15.61 23.54 -47.40
CA VAL A 282 14.52 23.09 -48.27
C VAL A 282 14.97 21.97 -49.22
N SER A 283 16.17 22.09 -49.79
CA SER A 283 16.61 21.24 -50.92
C SER A 283 17.39 19.99 -50.52
N GLU A 284 17.95 19.95 -49.31
CA GLU A 284 18.78 18.83 -48.82
C GLU A 284 17.99 17.53 -48.69
N ASP A 285 18.49 16.45 -49.31
CA ASP A 285 17.95 15.11 -49.08
C ASP A 285 18.54 14.50 -47.80
N ARG A 286 17.70 13.93 -46.95
CA ARG A 286 18.10 13.51 -45.59
C ARG A 286 17.72 12.05 -45.36
N VAL A 287 18.70 11.24 -45.00
CA VAL A 287 18.48 9.83 -44.64
C VAL A 287 17.54 9.76 -43.44
N GLY A 288 16.35 9.18 -43.64
CA GLY A 288 15.32 9.04 -42.60
C GLY A 288 14.18 10.06 -42.66
N CYS A 289 14.18 10.97 -43.65
CA CYS A 289 13.05 11.85 -43.98
C CYS A 289 12.47 11.51 -45.37
N SER A 290 11.30 12.07 -45.68
CA SER A 290 10.79 12.09 -47.06
C SER A 290 11.73 12.87 -47.97
N SER A 291 12.03 12.31 -49.15
CA SER A 291 12.98 12.91 -50.10
C SER A 291 12.42 14.19 -50.72
N ALA A 292 13.29 15.20 -50.83
CA ALA A 292 12.99 16.42 -51.56
C ALA A 292 12.98 16.22 -53.10
N VAL A 293 13.29 15.00 -53.57
CA VAL A 293 13.34 14.60 -54.99
C VAL A 293 12.26 13.53 -55.25
N GLY A 294 11.75 13.46 -56.49
CA GLY A 294 10.75 12.48 -56.89
C GLY A 294 9.29 12.97 -56.76
N PRO A 295 8.28 12.08 -56.88
CA PRO A 295 6.88 12.44 -57.08
C PRO A 295 6.25 13.28 -55.95
N ARG A 296 6.74 13.12 -54.71
CA ARG A 296 6.29 13.88 -53.53
C ARG A 296 7.23 15.03 -53.14
N GLY A 297 8.34 15.21 -53.86
CA GLY A 297 9.38 16.17 -53.50
C GLY A 297 8.92 17.63 -53.50
N ALA A 298 7.96 17.99 -54.36
CA ALA A 298 7.38 19.35 -54.37
C ALA A 298 6.63 19.67 -53.07
N ALA A 299 5.84 18.72 -52.54
CA ALA A 299 5.12 18.88 -51.28
C ALA A 299 6.09 18.96 -50.09
N VAL A 300 7.15 18.15 -50.08
CA VAL A 300 8.21 18.20 -49.04
C VAL A 300 8.92 19.55 -49.03
N ARG A 301 9.32 20.07 -50.21
CA ARG A 301 9.97 21.39 -50.31
C ARG A 301 9.04 22.52 -49.88
N SER A 302 7.77 22.45 -50.26
CA SER A 302 6.75 23.42 -49.86
C SER A 302 6.52 23.38 -48.33
N GLY A 303 6.38 22.19 -47.74
CA GLY A 303 6.24 22.03 -46.29
C GLY A 303 7.45 22.55 -45.52
N ARG A 304 8.67 22.27 -45.98
CA ARG A 304 9.91 22.83 -45.39
C ARG A 304 9.99 24.35 -45.52
N THR A 305 9.51 24.91 -46.63
CA THR A 305 9.45 26.36 -46.81
C THR A 305 8.51 27.01 -45.79
N GLU A 306 7.35 26.41 -45.55
CA GLU A 306 6.41 26.87 -44.53
C GLU A 306 6.95 26.71 -43.11
N LEU A 307 7.58 25.58 -42.78
CA LEU A 307 8.25 25.40 -41.48
C LEU A 307 9.32 26.48 -41.25
N TRP A 308 10.12 26.79 -42.29
CA TRP A 308 11.09 27.88 -42.24
C TRP A 308 10.43 29.23 -41.96
N ARG A 309 9.37 29.56 -42.68
CA ARG A 309 8.63 30.81 -42.48
C ARG A 309 8.04 30.93 -41.07
N ILE A 310 7.51 29.85 -40.52
CA ILE A 310 6.81 29.83 -39.22
C ILE A 310 7.83 29.88 -38.06
N LEU A 311 8.88 29.06 -38.11
CA LEU A 311 9.74 28.77 -36.96
C LEU A 311 11.04 29.57 -36.93
N ARG A 312 11.56 29.99 -38.09
CA ARG A 312 12.85 30.71 -38.15
C ARG A 312 12.82 31.95 -37.27
N GLY A 313 13.92 32.16 -36.52
CA GLY A 313 14.06 33.27 -35.58
C GLY A 313 13.74 32.92 -34.13
N ALA A 314 13.13 31.76 -33.84
CA ALA A 314 13.07 31.24 -32.48
C ALA A 314 14.43 30.64 -32.07
N PRO A 315 14.96 30.95 -30.87
CA PRO A 315 16.25 30.41 -30.44
C PRO A 315 16.12 28.92 -30.07
N LEU A 316 17.12 28.12 -30.46
CA LEU A 316 17.27 26.73 -30.07
C LEU A 316 18.51 26.59 -29.17
N SER A 317 18.31 26.10 -27.94
CA SER A 317 19.37 25.97 -26.93
C SER A 317 19.49 24.53 -26.43
N LEU A 318 20.72 24.13 -26.11
CA LEU A 318 21.04 22.87 -25.44
C LEU A 318 21.01 23.08 -23.92
N GLY A 319 20.08 22.40 -23.22
CA GLY A 319 19.91 22.50 -21.77
C GLY A 319 20.89 21.66 -20.94
N GLY A 320 21.75 20.87 -21.59
CA GLY A 320 22.72 19.99 -20.95
C GLY A 320 22.56 18.51 -21.33
N CYS A 321 23.39 17.67 -20.73
CA CYS A 321 23.42 16.23 -20.95
C CYS A 321 22.79 15.48 -19.77
N ILE A 322 21.83 14.59 -20.06
CA ILE A 322 21.23 13.66 -19.10
C ILE A 322 21.76 12.25 -19.35
N LEU A 323 21.71 11.37 -18.34
CA LEU A 323 22.25 10.02 -18.47
C LEU A 323 21.16 9.02 -18.87
N PRO A 324 21.39 8.16 -19.88
CA PRO A 324 20.47 7.07 -20.15
C PRO A 324 20.64 5.98 -19.09
N LEU A 325 19.54 5.49 -18.51
CA LEU A 325 19.59 4.30 -17.67
C LEU A 325 19.62 3.05 -18.57
N LEU A 326 20.74 2.34 -18.58
CA LEU A 326 20.88 1.05 -19.28
C LEU A 326 20.16 -0.06 -18.51
N MET A 327 18.82 -0.07 -18.55
CA MET A 327 18.01 -1.07 -17.81
C MET A 327 17.72 -2.35 -18.60
N TYR A 328 17.68 -2.31 -19.93
CA TYR A 328 17.26 -3.50 -20.68
C TYR A 328 18.36 -4.57 -20.77
N CYS A 329 19.63 -4.16 -20.88
CA CYS A 329 20.75 -5.11 -20.82
C CYS A 329 20.97 -5.68 -19.41
N SER A 330 20.54 -4.98 -18.36
CA SER A 330 20.66 -5.41 -16.95
C SER A 330 19.46 -6.22 -16.44
N LEU A 331 18.38 -6.38 -17.24
CA LEU A 331 17.40 -7.46 -17.01
C LEU A 331 17.99 -8.85 -17.32
N LEU A 332 19.03 -8.92 -18.15
CA LEU A 332 19.82 -10.13 -18.45
C LEU A 332 21.22 -10.12 -17.78
N GLY A 333 21.61 -9.03 -17.11
CA GLY A 333 22.95 -8.80 -16.57
C GLY A 333 22.91 -8.48 -15.08
N ALA A 334 23.60 -9.29 -14.29
CA ALA A 334 23.65 -9.24 -12.84
C ALA A 334 24.35 -7.98 -12.32
N GLU A 335 23.67 -6.83 -12.23
CA GLU A 335 24.15 -5.69 -11.45
C GLU A 335 23.01 -4.69 -11.20
N THR A 336 22.29 -4.90 -10.10
CA THR A 336 21.64 -3.90 -9.21
C THR A 336 20.61 -4.62 -8.33
N GLY A 337 20.68 -4.38 -7.02
CA GLY A 337 19.85 -5.02 -6.01
C GLY A 337 18.41 -4.52 -6.05
N ILE A 338 17.59 -5.07 -6.94
CA ILE A 338 16.18 -4.72 -7.11
C ILE A 338 15.29 -5.91 -6.74
N GLN A 339 14.41 -5.71 -5.76
CA GLN A 339 13.46 -6.72 -5.26
C GLN A 339 12.33 -6.98 -6.27
N CYS A 340 12.18 -8.26 -6.64
CA CYS A 340 11.26 -8.71 -7.69
C CYS A 340 9.81 -8.88 -7.24
N PHE A 341 8.88 -8.77 -8.19
CA PHE A 341 7.50 -9.26 -8.08
C PHE A 341 7.47 -10.80 -7.99
N MET A 342 7.82 -11.34 -6.83
CA MET A 342 7.59 -12.75 -6.57
C MET A 342 6.19 -12.94 -6.00
N VAL A 343 5.35 -13.72 -6.69
CA VAL A 343 4.32 -14.51 -6.02
C VAL A 343 4.84 -15.94 -5.98
N LYS A 344 5.45 -16.29 -4.85
CA LYS A 344 5.75 -17.68 -4.50
C LYS A 344 4.48 -18.28 -3.93
N HIS A 345 3.80 -19.15 -4.67
CA HIS A 345 2.72 -19.94 -4.09
C HIS A 345 3.34 -21.11 -3.31
N LYS A 346 3.45 -20.96 -1.99
CA LYS A 346 4.05 -21.96 -1.11
C LYS A 346 3.01 -23.01 -0.74
N ARG A 347 2.84 -24.03 -1.58
CA ARG A 347 2.18 -25.30 -1.17
C ARG A 347 3.07 -26.54 -1.36
N ARG A 348 4.13 -26.45 -2.18
CA ARG A 348 5.31 -27.35 -2.30
C ARG A 348 6.42 -26.60 -3.09
N GLU A 349 7.67 -27.04 -2.98
CA GLU A 349 8.92 -26.27 -3.23
C GLU A 349 9.13 -25.75 -4.67
N SER A 350 8.57 -24.59 -5.02
CA SER A 350 9.08 -23.80 -6.16
C SER A 350 10.39 -23.10 -5.77
N LEU A 351 11.51 -23.47 -6.42
CA LEU A 351 12.84 -22.94 -6.14
C LEU A 351 13.21 -21.86 -7.17
N VAL A 352 13.03 -20.60 -6.79
CA VAL A 352 13.48 -19.44 -7.57
C VAL A 352 14.81 -18.96 -7.01
N SER A 353 15.86 -19.00 -7.84
CA SER A 353 17.21 -18.54 -7.46
C SER A 353 17.23 -17.03 -7.20
N ASP A 354 18.09 -16.54 -6.30
CA ASP A 354 18.16 -15.11 -5.91
C ASP A 354 18.46 -14.15 -7.09
N GLY A 355 19.12 -14.65 -8.13
CA GLY A 355 19.39 -13.90 -9.36
C GLY A 355 18.32 -14.02 -10.45
N ALA A 356 17.23 -14.75 -10.22
CA ALA A 356 16.10 -14.83 -11.16
C ALA A 356 15.16 -13.62 -10.99
N ARG A 357 14.41 -13.30 -12.04
CA ARG A 357 13.40 -12.23 -12.06
C ARG A 357 12.05 -12.83 -12.45
N VAL A 358 11.07 -12.70 -11.56
CA VAL A 358 9.68 -13.06 -11.84
C VAL A 358 8.87 -11.77 -11.83
N ILE A 359 8.10 -11.53 -12.88
CA ILE A 359 7.34 -10.29 -13.09
C ILE A 359 5.91 -10.67 -13.46
N ASN A 360 4.93 -10.26 -12.65
CA ASN A 360 3.51 -10.49 -12.90
C ASN A 360 3.22 -11.92 -13.41
N SER A 361 3.67 -12.93 -12.65
CA SER A 361 3.57 -14.33 -13.05
C SER A 361 3.11 -15.17 -11.88
N VAL A 362 2.35 -16.22 -12.17
CA VAL A 362 1.89 -17.22 -11.21
C VAL A 362 2.64 -18.51 -11.48
N ILE A 363 3.30 -19.03 -10.45
CA ILE A 363 4.08 -20.27 -10.52
C ILE A 363 3.49 -21.25 -9.52
N GLU A 364 3.10 -22.43 -10.00
CA GLU A 364 2.44 -23.48 -9.22
C GLU A 364 3.19 -24.79 -9.28
N GLY A 365 3.25 -25.52 -8.16
CA GLY A 365 3.91 -26.82 -8.08
C GLY A 365 5.43 -26.74 -8.22
N ASP A 366 6.04 -27.85 -8.61
CA ASP A 366 7.50 -28.02 -8.61
C ASP A 366 8.15 -27.31 -9.81
N VAL A 367 8.29 -25.99 -9.72
CA VAL A 367 8.94 -25.17 -10.77
C VAL A 367 10.25 -24.62 -10.24
N THR A 368 11.35 -24.89 -10.94
CA THR A 368 12.67 -24.33 -10.65
C THR A 368 13.03 -23.24 -11.65
N VAL A 369 13.52 -22.10 -11.15
CA VAL A 369 13.97 -20.97 -11.98
C VAL A 369 15.40 -20.63 -11.59
N ALA A 370 16.33 -20.85 -12.53
CA ALA A 370 17.75 -20.60 -12.34
C ALA A 370 18.10 -19.10 -12.33
N THR A 371 19.32 -18.77 -11.90
CA THR A 371 19.83 -17.39 -11.88
C THR A 371 19.88 -16.77 -13.28
N VAL A 372 19.76 -15.44 -13.38
CA VAL A 372 19.81 -14.67 -14.65
C VAL A 372 18.67 -15.04 -15.61
N THR A 373 17.57 -15.57 -15.09
CA THR A 373 16.38 -15.94 -15.87
C THR A 373 15.24 -14.99 -15.57
N VAL A 374 14.50 -14.58 -16.60
CA VAL A 374 13.34 -13.71 -16.51
C VAL A 374 12.07 -14.48 -16.87
N VAL A 375 11.11 -14.54 -15.96
CA VAL A 375 9.75 -15.07 -16.20
C VAL A 375 8.77 -13.92 -16.04
N GLN A 376 8.13 -13.49 -17.12
CA GLN A 376 7.20 -12.37 -17.11
C GLN A 376 5.84 -12.73 -17.71
N HIS A 377 4.76 -12.23 -17.13
CA HIS A 377 3.40 -12.42 -17.65
C HIS A 377 3.02 -13.90 -17.92
N CYS A 378 3.55 -14.82 -17.10
CA CYS A 378 3.36 -16.26 -17.27
C CYS A 378 2.47 -16.87 -16.18
N HIS A 379 1.71 -17.90 -16.53
CA HIS A 379 1.10 -18.83 -15.57
C HIS A 379 1.70 -20.21 -15.80
N LEU A 380 2.59 -20.66 -14.91
CA LEU A 380 3.37 -21.89 -15.07
C LEU A 380 2.99 -22.92 -14.02
N GLN A 381 2.88 -24.18 -14.45
CA GLN A 381 2.59 -25.32 -13.58
C GLN A 381 3.64 -26.43 -13.70
N GLY A 382 4.20 -26.80 -12.54
CA GLY A 382 5.23 -27.82 -12.38
C GLY A 382 4.73 -29.24 -12.59
N PRO A 383 5.65 -30.23 -12.73
CA PRO A 383 7.11 -30.07 -12.70
C PRO A 383 7.68 -29.28 -13.90
N LEU A 384 8.58 -28.33 -13.70
CA LEU A 384 9.22 -27.56 -14.78
C LEU A 384 10.57 -26.97 -14.34
N ASP A 385 11.63 -27.20 -15.12
CA ASP A 385 12.95 -26.61 -14.86
C ASP A 385 13.29 -25.55 -15.91
N VAL A 386 13.53 -24.31 -15.46
CA VAL A 386 13.89 -23.17 -16.32
C VAL A 386 15.39 -22.85 -16.14
N PRO A 387 16.25 -23.16 -17.13
CA PRO A 387 17.70 -22.94 -17.05
C PRO A 387 18.09 -21.47 -17.02
N SER A 388 19.36 -21.21 -16.67
CA SER A 388 19.94 -19.86 -16.58
C SER A 388 19.95 -19.14 -17.93
N GLY A 389 19.72 -17.83 -17.90
CA GLY A 389 19.74 -16.93 -19.05
C GLY A 389 18.47 -16.96 -19.90
N CYS A 390 17.41 -17.66 -19.46
CA CYS A 390 16.19 -17.78 -20.25
C CYS A 390 15.25 -16.57 -20.06
N LEU A 391 14.46 -16.26 -21.10
CA LEU A 391 13.33 -15.32 -21.03
C LEU A 391 12.05 -16.06 -21.38
N LEU A 392 11.13 -16.18 -20.43
CA LEU A 392 9.79 -16.74 -20.64
C LEU A 392 8.78 -15.60 -20.49
N SER A 393 8.00 -15.33 -21.54
CA SER A 393 7.04 -14.22 -21.56
C SER A 393 5.68 -14.64 -22.09
N GLY A 394 4.60 -14.24 -21.42
CA GLY A 394 3.24 -14.38 -21.96
C GLY A 394 2.70 -15.82 -22.04
N LEU A 395 3.28 -16.76 -21.29
CA LEU A 395 2.91 -18.17 -21.36
C LEU A 395 1.67 -18.47 -20.51
N GLU A 396 0.71 -19.19 -21.07
CA GLU A 396 -0.48 -19.62 -20.36
C GLU A 396 -0.28 -20.95 -19.62
N LEU A 397 -1.19 -21.25 -18.69
CA LEU A 397 -1.17 -22.49 -17.91
C LEU A 397 -1.07 -23.73 -18.80
N SER A 398 -1.84 -23.76 -19.89
CA SER A 398 -1.86 -24.83 -20.89
C SER A 398 -0.50 -25.06 -21.55
N ALA A 399 0.30 -24.00 -21.73
CA ALA A 399 1.62 -24.06 -22.34
C ALA A 399 2.66 -24.78 -21.46
N SER A 400 2.45 -24.82 -20.13
CA SER A 400 3.37 -25.47 -19.18
C SER A 400 3.70 -26.91 -19.57
N SER A 401 2.69 -27.67 -20.02
CA SER A 401 2.84 -29.06 -20.45
C SER A 401 3.75 -29.20 -21.68
N CYS A 402 3.68 -28.24 -22.61
CA CYS A 402 4.48 -28.21 -23.82
C CYS A 402 5.92 -27.81 -23.49
N VAL A 403 6.12 -26.74 -22.70
CA VAL A 403 7.45 -26.26 -22.29
C VAL A 403 8.21 -27.36 -21.54
N ARG A 404 7.53 -28.13 -20.68
CA ARG A 404 8.11 -29.30 -19.99
C ARG A 404 8.69 -30.34 -20.96
N ARG A 405 8.05 -30.58 -22.10
CA ARG A 405 8.52 -31.55 -23.12
C ARG A 405 9.68 -31.03 -23.96
N LEU A 406 9.88 -29.71 -24.05
CA LEU A 406 10.85 -29.10 -24.97
C LEU A 406 12.31 -29.10 -24.49
N LYS A 407 12.61 -29.49 -23.23
CA LYS A 407 13.95 -29.40 -22.61
C LYS A 407 14.66 -28.08 -22.96
N LEU A 408 14.27 -26.99 -22.28
CA LEU A 408 14.84 -25.67 -22.51
C LEU A 408 16.38 -25.70 -22.41
N ALA A 409 17.06 -25.06 -23.36
CA ALA A 409 18.50 -24.83 -23.30
C ALA A 409 18.81 -23.53 -22.53
N LYS A 410 20.04 -23.36 -22.05
CA LYS A 410 20.50 -22.07 -21.51
C LYS A 410 20.36 -20.97 -22.56
N ASN A 411 20.09 -19.73 -22.13
CA ASN A 411 19.91 -18.57 -23.01
C ASN A 411 18.78 -18.72 -24.04
N SER A 412 17.70 -19.43 -23.69
CA SER A 412 16.54 -19.59 -24.58
C SER A 412 15.49 -18.50 -24.34
N VAL A 413 14.86 -18.02 -25.40
CA VAL A 413 13.71 -17.10 -25.32
C VAL A 413 12.45 -17.80 -25.80
N VAL A 414 11.40 -17.74 -24.99
CA VAL A 414 10.07 -18.29 -25.29
C VAL A 414 9.04 -17.20 -25.01
N GLN A 415 8.33 -16.77 -26.05
CA GLN A 415 7.32 -15.71 -25.97
C GLN A 415 5.98 -16.23 -26.51
N GLY A 416 4.90 -15.96 -25.78
CA GLY A 416 3.53 -16.10 -26.26
C GLY A 416 3.00 -14.74 -26.72
N HIS A 417 2.37 -14.72 -27.90
CA HIS A 417 1.72 -13.54 -28.46
C HIS A 417 0.28 -13.88 -28.86
N ARG A 418 -0.69 -13.04 -28.47
CA ARG A 418 -2.05 -13.08 -29.02
C ARG A 418 -2.08 -12.24 -30.30
N ILE A 419 -2.46 -12.87 -31.41
CA ILE A 419 -2.48 -12.23 -32.73
C ILE A 419 -3.87 -12.27 -33.37
N GLU A 420 -4.18 -11.30 -34.23
CA GLU A 420 -5.37 -11.25 -35.07
C GLU A 420 -4.98 -11.37 -36.56
N LEU A 421 -5.71 -12.12 -37.38
CA LEU A 421 -5.35 -12.37 -38.80
C LEU A 421 -6.23 -11.49 -39.73
N GLY A 422 -5.66 -10.38 -40.25
CA GLY A 422 -6.31 -9.36 -41.11
C GLY A 422 -5.31 -8.46 -41.88
N GLU A 423 -5.78 -7.52 -42.73
CA GLU A 423 -5.02 -6.95 -43.87
C GLU A 423 -3.66 -6.27 -43.53
N LEU A 424 -2.58 -6.89 -44.04
CA LEU A 424 -1.17 -6.54 -43.84
C LEU A 424 -0.59 -5.71 -45.01
N LYS A 425 0.19 -4.68 -44.70
CA LYS A 425 1.22 -4.08 -45.57
C LYS A 425 2.48 -3.83 -44.76
N LEU A 426 3.67 -4.29 -45.23
CA LEU A 426 4.95 -3.91 -44.63
C LEU A 426 6.11 -3.99 -45.64
N ASN A 427 7.08 -3.08 -45.51
CA ASN A 427 8.30 -2.97 -46.33
C ASN A 427 9.54 -2.60 -45.47
N VAL A 428 10.71 -3.21 -45.80
CA VAL A 428 12.15 -2.75 -45.70
C VAL A 428 12.79 -2.52 -44.29
N SER A 429 14.05 -2.80 -43.89
CA SER A 429 15.25 -3.59 -44.32
C SER A 429 16.33 -3.63 -43.18
N SER A 430 17.23 -4.63 -43.15
CA SER A 430 18.72 -4.53 -42.97
C SER A 430 19.35 -5.92 -42.72
N ASP A 431 20.56 -6.14 -43.22
CA ASP A 431 21.30 -7.42 -43.34
C ASP A 431 22.26 -7.67 -42.16
N ASP A 432 22.39 -8.92 -41.68
CA ASP A 432 23.52 -9.34 -40.84
C ASP A 432 23.82 -10.85 -40.99
N SER A 433 25.07 -11.15 -41.34
CA SER A 433 25.56 -12.47 -41.75
C SER A 433 25.92 -13.40 -40.58
N ASN A 434 25.84 -12.92 -39.33
CA ASN A 434 26.16 -13.68 -38.12
C ASN A 434 24.94 -14.24 -37.35
N ALA A 435 23.74 -14.15 -37.91
CA ALA A 435 22.52 -14.56 -37.23
C ALA A 435 22.44 -16.08 -36.95
N SER A 436 21.79 -16.44 -35.83
CA SER A 436 21.50 -17.83 -35.45
C SER A 436 20.03 -18.00 -35.10
N PHE A 437 19.48 -19.19 -35.31
CA PHE A 437 18.13 -19.57 -34.89
C PHE A 437 18.19 -20.87 -34.10
N LEU A 438 17.51 -20.92 -32.96
CA LEU A 438 17.59 -22.04 -31.99
C LEU A 438 19.04 -22.36 -31.56
N ASN A 439 19.85 -21.31 -31.34
CA ASN A 439 21.29 -21.39 -31.02
C ASN A 439 22.13 -22.15 -32.07
N ARG A 440 21.70 -22.16 -33.34
CA ARG A 440 22.43 -22.78 -34.46
C ARG A 440 22.60 -21.78 -35.60
N ARG A 441 23.77 -21.80 -36.23
CA ARG A 441 24.02 -21.06 -37.48
C ARG A 441 23.04 -21.55 -38.55
N TRP A 442 22.60 -20.63 -39.41
CA TRP A 442 21.67 -20.93 -40.51
C TRP A 442 22.11 -22.11 -41.38
N SER A 443 23.41 -22.25 -41.68
CA SER A 443 23.95 -23.38 -42.46
C SER A 443 23.70 -24.74 -41.82
N LEU A 444 23.82 -24.85 -40.49
CA LEU A 444 23.53 -26.08 -39.74
C LEU A 444 22.03 -26.29 -39.55
N PHE A 445 21.25 -25.21 -39.49
CA PHE A 445 19.80 -25.28 -39.44
C PHE A 445 19.22 -25.88 -40.73
N TYR A 446 19.66 -25.40 -41.90
CA TYR A 446 19.20 -25.91 -43.19
C TYR A 446 19.56 -27.39 -43.38
N SER A 447 20.81 -27.78 -43.09
CA SER A 447 21.25 -29.17 -43.26
C SER A 447 20.49 -30.16 -42.37
N ARG A 448 20.11 -29.74 -41.15
CA ARG A 448 19.36 -30.58 -40.21
C ARG A 448 17.87 -30.68 -40.55
N THR A 449 17.27 -29.58 -40.99
CA THR A 449 15.80 -29.48 -41.13
C THR A 449 15.31 -29.77 -42.55
N GLY A 450 16.17 -29.61 -43.56
CA GLY A 450 15.79 -29.69 -44.97
C GLY A 450 15.05 -28.45 -45.50
N ILE A 451 14.91 -27.40 -44.69
CA ILE A 451 14.29 -26.12 -45.07
C ILE A 451 15.25 -25.35 -45.98
N GLN A 452 14.73 -24.82 -47.10
CA GLN A 452 15.48 -23.95 -48.00
C GLN A 452 15.27 -22.46 -47.67
N PRO A 453 16.26 -21.58 -47.90
CA PRO A 453 16.12 -20.15 -47.66
C PRO A 453 14.90 -19.51 -48.36
N GLU A 454 14.59 -19.95 -49.57
CA GLU A 454 13.49 -19.42 -50.39
C GLU A 454 12.11 -19.74 -49.80
N GLU A 455 12.03 -20.66 -48.82
CA GLU A 455 10.81 -20.97 -48.09
C GLU A 455 10.54 -20.02 -46.91
N LEU A 456 11.54 -19.23 -46.51
CA LEU A 456 11.50 -18.35 -45.34
C LEU A 456 11.32 -16.87 -45.71
N TRP A 457 11.86 -16.44 -46.85
CA TRP A 457 11.83 -15.05 -47.32
C TRP A 457 11.26 -14.98 -48.74
N ALA A 458 10.42 -13.98 -49.02
CA ALA A 458 9.94 -13.73 -50.37
C ALA A 458 11.05 -13.15 -51.26
N ARG A 459 10.86 -13.23 -52.59
CA ARG A 459 11.83 -12.67 -53.56
C ARG A 459 11.95 -11.15 -53.39
N GLY A 460 13.16 -10.69 -53.12
CA GLY A 460 13.46 -9.27 -52.90
C GLY A 460 13.43 -8.84 -51.42
N GLU A 461 13.03 -9.73 -50.50
CA GLU A 461 13.09 -9.47 -49.06
C GLU A 461 14.51 -9.67 -48.49
N GLN A 462 14.80 -8.97 -47.40
CA GLN A 462 16.06 -9.07 -46.66
C GLN A 462 16.11 -10.37 -45.85
N ARG A 463 17.25 -11.06 -45.85
CA ARG A 463 17.46 -12.33 -45.12
C ARG A 463 17.74 -12.09 -43.63
N SER A 464 16.80 -11.46 -42.93
CA SER A 464 16.87 -11.22 -41.49
C SER A 464 16.00 -12.19 -40.70
N LEU A 465 16.29 -12.36 -39.40
CA LEU A 465 15.45 -13.16 -38.50
C LEU A 465 14.05 -12.56 -38.32
N LEU A 466 13.93 -11.23 -38.37
CA LEU A 466 12.64 -10.53 -38.22
C LEU A 466 11.67 -10.84 -39.37
N GLU A 467 12.20 -11.01 -40.58
CA GLU A 467 11.43 -11.24 -41.81
C GLU A 467 11.25 -12.73 -42.14
N ALA A 468 11.97 -13.63 -41.45
CA ALA A 468 11.90 -15.07 -41.72
C ALA A 468 10.56 -15.68 -41.26
N ARG A 469 9.78 -16.24 -42.19
CA ARG A 469 8.48 -16.90 -41.91
C ARG A 469 8.65 -18.27 -41.25
N LEU A 470 8.99 -18.24 -39.97
CA LEU A 470 9.35 -19.40 -39.14
C LEU A 470 8.18 -19.94 -38.30
N PHE A 471 7.19 -19.09 -37.98
CA PHE A 471 6.19 -19.36 -36.95
C PHE A 471 4.87 -19.82 -37.57
N PRO A 472 4.57 -21.12 -37.60
CA PRO A 472 3.29 -21.61 -38.10
C PRO A 472 2.16 -21.20 -37.14
N VAL A 473 1.12 -20.58 -37.67
CA VAL A 473 -0.01 -20.06 -36.88
C VAL A 473 -1.33 -20.75 -37.19
N LEU A 474 -1.52 -21.21 -38.44
CA LEU A 474 -2.76 -21.84 -38.89
C LEU A 474 -2.47 -23.00 -39.85
N HIS A 475 -3.07 -24.16 -39.58
CA HIS A 475 -3.07 -25.29 -40.49
C HIS A 475 -4.43 -25.39 -41.19
N PRO A 476 -4.49 -25.38 -42.55
CA PRO A 476 -5.74 -25.27 -43.31
C PRO A 476 -6.82 -26.31 -42.93
N ARG A 477 -6.41 -27.52 -42.55
CA ARG A 477 -7.33 -28.63 -42.18
C ARG A 477 -7.49 -28.85 -40.67
N LYS A 478 -6.64 -28.25 -39.84
CA LYS A 478 -6.52 -28.58 -38.40
C LYS A 478 -6.68 -27.38 -37.48
N GLY A 479 -6.88 -26.17 -38.02
CA GLY A 479 -7.02 -24.95 -37.25
C GLY A 479 -5.68 -24.46 -36.70
N ALA A 480 -5.71 -23.77 -35.56
CA ALA A 480 -4.53 -23.15 -34.96
C ALA A 480 -3.41 -24.17 -34.71
N VAL A 481 -2.17 -23.79 -35.01
CA VAL A 481 -1.01 -24.65 -34.81
C VAL A 481 -0.46 -24.44 -33.40
N GLY A 482 -0.60 -25.45 -32.54
CA GLY A 482 -0.02 -25.42 -31.19
C GLY A 482 1.52 -25.51 -31.20
N VAL A 483 2.15 -25.13 -30.09
CA VAL A 483 3.62 -25.08 -29.90
C VAL A 483 4.31 -26.39 -30.31
N GLU A 484 3.73 -27.53 -29.95
CA GLU A 484 4.27 -28.86 -30.22
C GLU A 484 4.25 -29.21 -31.73
N ALA A 485 3.12 -29.01 -32.39
CA ALA A 485 2.97 -29.29 -33.82
C ALA A 485 3.65 -28.25 -34.73
N GLY A 486 3.94 -27.06 -34.20
CA GLY A 486 4.50 -25.94 -34.94
C GLY A 486 6.03 -25.90 -34.92
N ILE A 487 6.61 -25.46 -33.79
CA ILE A 487 8.06 -25.27 -33.63
C ILE A 487 8.73 -26.40 -32.83
N GLY A 488 7.95 -27.20 -32.09
CA GLY A 488 8.47 -28.27 -31.22
C GLY A 488 9.29 -29.31 -31.97
N TRP A 489 8.94 -29.63 -33.22
CA TRP A 489 9.71 -30.57 -34.05
C TRP A 489 11.08 -30.03 -34.47
N LEU A 490 11.26 -28.72 -34.64
CA LEU A 490 12.56 -28.09 -34.91
C LEU A 490 13.52 -28.25 -33.72
N LEU A 491 12.96 -28.39 -32.52
CA LEU A 491 13.67 -28.66 -31.27
C LEU A 491 13.88 -30.18 -31.02
N GLY A 492 13.41 -31.06 -31.92
CA GLY A 492 13.52 -32.51 -31.79
C GLY A 492 12.29 -33.22 -31.20
N GLY A 493 11.17 -32.51 -31.05
CA GLY A 493 9.87 -33.06 -30.65
C GLY A 493 9.08 -33.71 -31.80
N ALA A 494 7.82 -34.08 -31.53
CA ALA A 494 6.95 -34.74 -32.51
C ALA A 494 6.49 -33.78 -33.63
N GLY A 495 6.65 -34.17 -34.89
CA GLY A 495 6.21 -33.41 -36.07
C GLY A 495 6.98 -33.80 -37.33
N CYS A 496 6.75 -33.11 -38.45
CA CYS A 496 7.53 -33.31 -39.68
C CYS A 496 7.56 -32.04 -40.54
N LEU A 497 8.61 -31.92 -41.35
CA LEU A 497 8.82 -30.81 -42.30
C LEU A 497 7.60 -30.56 -43.19
N GLN A 498 6.92 -31.62 -43.64
CA GLN A 498 5.73 -31.52 -44.49
C GLN A 498 4.59 -30.75 -43.81
N ARG A 499 4.27 -31.07 -42.54
CA ARG A 499 3.22 -30.36 -41.80
C ARG A 499 3.58 -28.90 -41.54
N TRP A 500 4.85 -28.61 -41.33
CA TRP A 500 5.32 -27.24 -41.17
C TRP A 500 5.22 -26.44 -42.47
N ARG A 501 5.49 -27.06 -43.63
CA ARG A 501 5.30 -26.45 -44.97
C ARG A 501 3.83 -26.18 -45.30
N GLU A 502 2.94 -27.09 -44.90
CA GLU A 502 1.48 -26.97 -45.14
C GLU A 502 0.81 -25.90 -44.26
N ALA A 503 1.47 -25.45 -43.19
CA ALA A 503 0.95 -24.40 -42.31
C ALA A 503 1.19 -23.00 -42.88
N TRP A 504 0.23 -22.09 -42.65
CA TRP A 504 0.46 -20.67 -42.82
C TRP A 504 1.42 -20.19 -41.73
N ARG A 505 2.51 -19.54 -42.16
CA ARG A 505 3.62 -19.11 -41.32
C ARG A 505 3.76 -17.60 -41.35
N LEU A 506 4.08 -17.04 -40.20
CA LEU A 506 4.39 -15.63 -40.02
C LEU A 506 5.87 -15.43 -39.68
N SER A 507 6.38 -14.26 -40.02
CA SER A 507 7.65 -13.72 -39.52
C SER A 507 7.48 -13.09 -38.13
N LEU A 508 8.57 -12.83 -37.41
CA LEU A 508 8.48 -12.16 -36.10
C LEU A 508 7.94 -10.74 -36.27
N LYS A 509 8.30 -10.05 -37.36
CA LYS A 509 7.76 -8.73 -37.70
C LYS A 509 6.25 -8.79 -37.92
N GLU A 510 5.77 -9.76 -38.70
CA GLU A 510 4.34 -10.00 -38.91
C GLU A 510 3.64 -10.29 -37.58
N VAL A 511 4.21 -11.14 -36.71
CA VAL A 511 3.66 -11.44 -35.37
C VAL A 511 3.54 -10.17 -34.51
N LEU A 512 4.57 -9.31 -34.48
CA LEU A 512 4.53 -8.07 -33.71
C LEU A 512 3.47 -7.10 -34.26
N SER A 513 3.38 -6.95 -35.59
CA SER A 513 2.37 -6.09 -36.22
C SER A 513 0.93 -6.58 -36.07
N LEU A 514 0.74 -7.89 -35.93
CA LEU A 514 -0.57 -8.51 -35.72
C LEU A 514 -0.90 -8.73 -34.24
N THR A 515 -0.02 -8.34 -33.31
CA THR A 515 -0.23 -8.56 -31.88
C THR A 515 -1.41 -7.72 -31.39
N HIS A 516 -2.44 -8.37 -30.86
CA HIS A 516 -3.63 -7.71 -30.33
C HIS A 516 -3.33 -7.12 -28.93
N GLN A 517 -2.84 -5.88 -28.91
CA GLN A 517 -2.25 -5.27 -27.71
C GLN A 517 -3.23 -5.15 -26.53
N GLU A 518 -4.51 -4.89 -26.80
CA GLU A 518 -5.53 -4.83 -25.75
C GLU A 518 -5.69 -6.17 -25.02
N ALA A 519 -5.63 -7.29 -25.75
CA ALA A 519 -5.81 -8.63 -25.17
C ALA A 519 -4.58 -9.02 -24.33
N GLU A 520 -3.39 -8.58 -24.77
CA GLU A 520 -2.15 -8.73 -24.02
C GLU A 520 -2.20 -7.93 -22.71
N LEU A 521 -2.57 -6.65 -22.74
CA LEU A 521 -2.69 -5.82 -21.54
C LEU A 521 -3.76 -6.34 -20.58
N GLN A 522 -4.95 -6.70 -21.09
CA GLN A 522 -6.02 -7.31 -20.29
C GLN A 522 -5.53 -8.59 -19.60
N ARG A 523 -4.80 -9.45 -20.32
CA ARG A 523 -4.25 -10.67 -19.72
C ARG A 523 -3.25 -10.36 -18.61
N ARG A 524 -2.38 -9.37 -18.81
CA ARG A 524 -1.43 -8.93 -17.78
C ARG A 524 -2.17 -8.45 -16.54
N GLU A 525 -3.27 -7.72 -16.72
CA GLU A 525 -4.12 -7.25 -15.62
C GLU A 525 -4.81 -8.40 -14.86
N GLU A 526 -5.42 -9.35 -15.57
CA GLU A 526 -6.01 -10.56 -14.95
C GLU A 526 -5.00 -11.33 -14.10
N LEU A 527 -3.78 -11.49 -14.63
CA LEU A 527 -2.71 -12.19 -13.95
C LEU A 527 -2.21 -11.43 -12.72
N LEU A 528 -2.16 -10.09 -12.78
CA LEU A 528 -1.82 -9.24 -11.64
C LEU A 528 -2.82 -9.45 -10.50
N PHE A 529 -4.12 -9.47 -10.81
CA PHE A 529 -5.15 -9.67 -9.80
C PHE A 529 -5.18 -11.09 -9.25
N LEU A 530 -4.95 -12.11 -10.09
CA LEU A 530 -4.80 -13.49 -9.63
C LEU A 530 -3.60 -13.64 -8.68
N ALA A 531 -2.46 -13.07 -9.05
CA ALA A 531 -1.25 -13.04 -8.24
C ALA A 531 -1.48 -12.28 -6.92
N GLY A 532 -2.15 -11.12 -6.97
CA GLY A 532 -2.52 -10.32 -5.80
C GLY A 532 -3.44 -11.06 -4.83
N ARG A 533 -4.47 -11.75 -5.32
CA ARG A 533 -5.37 -12.58 -4.49
C ARG A 533 -4.63 -13.70 -3.77
N ARG A 534 -3.71 -14.39 -4.46
CA ARG A 534 -2.87 -15.42 -3.85
C ARG A 534 -1.95 -14.84 -2.78
N ARG A 535 -1.31 -13.69 -3.07
CA ARG A 535 -0.48 -12.97 -2.10
C ARG A 535 -1.27 -12.62 -0.83
N VAL A 536 -2.52 -12.14 -0.98
CA VAL A 536 -3.43 -11.85 0.15
C VAL A 536 -3.67 -13.13 0.96
N PHE A 537 -4.08 -14.22 0.31
CA PHE A 537 -4.35 -15.50 0.97
C PHE A 537 -3.10 -16.03 1.71
N ASP A 538 -1.97 -16.09 1.01
CA ASP A 538 -0.70 -16.60 1.56
C ASP A 538 -0.21 -15.73 2.73
N SER A 539 -0.38 -14.40 2.65
CA SER A 539 -0.01 -13.48 3.73
C SER A 539 -0.85 -13.67 5.00
N LEU A 540 -2.16 -13.90 4.82
CA LEU A 540 -3.08 -14.17 5.93
C LEU A 540 -2.78 -15.52 6.57
N MET A 541 -2.67 -16.59 5.78
CA MET A 541 -2.41 -17.94 6.27
C MET A 541 -1.02 -18.09 6.90
N SER A 542 -0.02 -17.36 6.39
CA SER A 542 1.34 -17.36 6.93
C SER A 542 1.55 -16.31 8.02
N ARG A 543 0.50 -15.58 8.42
CA ARG A 543 0.52 -14.52 9.45
C ARG A 543 1.61 -13.46 9.24
N THR A 544 1.86 -13.06 8.00
CA THR A 544 2.88 -12.06 7.69
C THR A 544 2.42 -10.63 8.04
N ASP A 545 3.40 -9.75 8.25
CA ASP A 545 3.17 -8.32 8.53
C ASP A 545 3.05 -7.45 7.28
N VAL A 546 2.73 -8.06 6.13
CA VAL A 546 2.53 -7.33 4.86
C VAL A 546 1.23 -6.53 4.93
N CYS A 547 1.32 -5.24 4.61
CA CYS A 547 0.15 -4.37 4.47
C CYS A 547 -0.65 -4.74 3.21
N LEU A 548 -1.92 -5.12 3.39
CA LEU A 548 -2.77 -5.58 2.29
C LEU A 548 -3.67 -4.49 1.69
N LEU A 549 -3.75 -3.31 2.31
CA LEU A 549 -4.57 -2.18 1.80
C LEU A 549 -4.24 -1.77 0.37
N PRO A 550 -2.96 -1.70 -0.08
CA PRO A 550 -2.66 -1.40 -1.47
C PRO A 550 -3.25 -2.44 -2.44
N CYS A 551 -3.27 -3.72 -2.04
CA CYS A 551 -3.86 -4.81 -2.82
C CYS A 551 -5.39 -4.62 -2.94
N PHE A 552 -6.05 -4.25 -1.84
CA PHE A 552 -7.51 -4.08 -1.81
C PHE A 552 -7.96 -2.93 -2.69
N ARG A 553 -7.25 -1.79 -2.61
CA ARG A 553 -7.53 -0.64 -3.49
C ARG A 553 -7.30 -0.99 -4.95
N ALA A 554 -6.25 -1.76 -5.27
CA ALA A 554 -5.99 -2.21 -6.63
C ALA A 554 -7.13 -3.09 -7.15
N ALA A 555 -7.58 -4.06 -6.35
CA ALA A 555 -8.69 -4.93 -6.71
C ALA A 555 -10.01 -4.16 -6.92
N VAL A 556 -10.33 -3.19 -6.06
CA VAL A 556 -11.54 -2.36 -6.21
C VAL A 556 -11.48 -1.48 -7.45
N LEU A 557 -10.35 -0.82 -7.70
CA LEU A 557 -10.17 0.02 -8.90
C LEU A 557 -10.23 -0.82 -10.19
N GLY A 558 -9.71 -2.04 -10.16
CA GLY A 558 -9.78 -2.98 -11.30
C GLY A 558 -11.07 -3.80 -11.41
N GLY A 559 -12.08 -3.53 -10.58
CA GLY A 559 -13.35 -4.28 -10.63
C GLY A 559 -13.28 -5.74 -10.15
N GLN A 560 -12.21 -6.13 -9.45
CA GLN A 560 -11.96 -7.49 -8.96
C GLN A 560 -12.33 -7.70 -7.47
N GLN A 561 -13.04 -6.75 -6.87
CA GLN A 561 -13.43 -6.83 -5.45
C GLN A 561 -14.24 -8.08 -5.11
N GLY A 562 -15.10 -8.58 -6.01
CA GLY A 562 -15.92 -9.77 -5.75
C GLY A 562 -15.07 -11.03 -5.52
N ALA A 563 -14.13 -11.29 -6.42
CA ALA A 563 -13.23 -12.43 -6.32
C ALA A 563 -12.24 -12.31 -5.14
N LEU A 564 -11.88 -11.09 -4.75
CA LEU A 564 -11.11 -10.82 -3.55
C LEU A 564 -11.92 -11.11 -2.27
N LEU A 565 -13.18 -10.63 -2.20
CA LEU A 565 -14.08 -10.89 -1.07
C LEU A 565 -14.29 -12.40 -0.87
N GLU A 566 -14.55 -13.15 -1.94
CA GLU A 566 -14.68 -14.61 -1.88
C GLU A 566 -13.39 -15.28 -1.36
N THR A 567 -12.22 -14.77 -1.75
CA THR A 567 -10.93 -15.27 -1.25
C THR A 567 -10.79 -15.03 0.26
N LEU A 568 -11.21 -13.86 0.74
CA LEU A 568 -11.19 -13.52 2.16
C LEU A 568 -12.23 -14.30 2.96
N ASP A 569 -13.43 -14.53 2.42
CA ASP A 569 -14.47 -15.35 3.03
C ASP A 569 -13.97 -16.80 3.19
N ASN A 570 -13.37 -17.37 2.15
CA ASN A 570 -12.78 -18.71 2.21
C ASN A 570 -11.60 -18.80 3.21
N ALA A 571 -10.76 -17.76 3.27
CA ALA A 571 -9.69 -17.67 4.26
C ALA A 571 -10.23 -17.58 5.70
N ALA A 572 -11.28 -16.79 5.93
CA ALA A 572 -11.92 -16.64 7.24
C ALA A 572 -12.63 -17.91 7.69
N ALA A 573 -13.28 -18.65 6.77
CA ALA A 573 -14.00 -19.87 7.07
C ALA A 573 -13.09 -21.08 7.36
N GLY A 574 -11.80 -21.00 7.02
CA GLY A 574 -10.81 -22.07 7.18
C GLY A 574 -11.04 -23.28 6.28
N SER A 575 -10.12 -24.26 6.32
CA SER A 575 -10.30 -25.58 5.69
C SER A 575 -10.94 -26.57 6.68
N ARG A 576 -11.53 -27.68 6.20
CA ARG A 576 -12.14 -28.70 7.09
C ARG A 576 -11.11 -29.46 7.95
N GLU A 577 -9.83 -29.38 7.59
CA GLU A 577 -8.74 -30.19 8.17
C GLU A 577 -7.81 -29.40 9.11
N GLN A 578 -7.93 -28.06 9.18
CA GLN A 578 -7.12 -27.21 10.05
C GLN A 578 -7.90 -26.79 11.31
N GLU A 579 -7.22 -26.71 12.45
CA GLU A 579 -7.75 -26.12 13.68
C GLU A 579 -8.27 -24.69 13.44
N LEU A 580 -9.33 -24.30 14.17
CA LEU A 580 -9.88 -22.95 14.11
C LEU A 580 -8.83 -21.91 14.54
N ASP A 581 -8.28 -21.18 13.58
CA ASP A 581 -7.44 -20.01 13.85
C ASP A 581 -8.31 -18.75 13.94
N LEU A 582 -8.80 -18.47 15.15
CA LEU A 582 -9.65 -17.30 15.43
C LEU A 582 -8.94 -15.97 15.10
N GLY A 583 -7.61 -15.90 15.25
CA GLY A 583 -6.83 -14.69 14.97
C GLY A 583 -6.80 -14.39 13.46
N VAL A 584 -6.51 -15.41 12.65
CA VAL A 584 -6.55 -15.29 11.19
C VAL A 584 -7.97 -14.96 10.70
N ALA A 585 -8.99 -15.62 11.24
CA ALA A 585 -10.38 -15.33 10.87
C ALA A 585 -10.78 -13.90 11.22
N ALA A 586 -10.47 -13.41 12.42
CA ALA A 586 -10.73 -12.03 12.82
C ALA A 586 -10.02 -11.02 11.91
N ARG A 587 -8.76 -11.27 11.56
CA ARG A 587 -8.01 -10.45 10.60
C ARG A 587 -8.67 -10.46 9.21
N CYS A 588 -9.11 -11.61 8.71
CA CYS A 588 -9.81 -11.71 7.43
C CYS A 588 -11.11 -10.88 7.42
N LEU A 589 -11.92 -10.96 8.48
CA LEU A 589 -13.14 -10.16 8.62
C LEU A 589 -12.83 -8.65 8.64
N SER A 590 -11.77 -8.22 9.33
CA SER A 590 -11.31 -6.83 9.28
C SER A 590 -10.83 -6.42 7.88
N CYS A 591 -10.15 -7.30 7.16
CA CYS A 591 -9.75 -7.06 5.77
C CYS A 591 -10.95 -6.93 4.83
N ILE A 592 -12.01 -7.72 5.02
CA ILE A 592 -13.27 -7.56 4.26
C ILE A 592 -13.86 -6.17 4.50
N ALA A 593 -13.89 -5.72 5.76
CA ALA A 593 -14.34 -4.37 6.10
C ALA A 593 -13.48 -3.29 5.41
N ASP A 594 -12.17 -3.48 5.26
CA ASP A 594 -11.29 -2.59 4.49
C ASP A 594 -11.65 -2.56 2.99
N VAL A 595 -11.95 -3.71 2.39
CA VAL A 595 -12.39 -3.81 0.98
C VAL A 595 -13.71 -3.04 0.79
N LEU A 596 -14.68 -3.23 1.68
CA LEU A 596 -15.98 -2.53 1.62
C LEU A 596 -15.82 -1.01 1.71
N VAL A 597 -14.90 -0.52 2.54
CA VAL A 597 -14.59 0.91 2.66
C VAL A 597 -13.90 1.44 1.41
N CYS A 598 -13.00 0.65 0.81
CA CYS A 598 -12.40 1.00 -0.47
C CYS A 598 -13.47 1.11 -1.57
N MET A 599 -14.44 0.18 -1.61
CA MET A 599 -15.58 0.23 -2.54
C MET A 599 -16.45 1.48 -2.33
N ALA A 600 -16.60 1.95 -1.09
CA ALA A 600 -17.37 3.14 -0.80
C ALA A 600 -16.70 4.44 -1.36
N GLY A 601 -15.39 4.40 -1.63
CA GLY A 601 -14.66 5.48 -2.29
C GLY A 601 -14.64 6.79 -1.51
N GLY A 602 -14.57 6.72 -0.18
CA GLY A 602 -14.65 7.89 0.71
C GLY A 602 -16.06 8.47 0.89
N ARG A 603 -17.08 7.84 0.30
CA ARG A 603 -18.50 8.16 0.49
C ARG A 603 -19.08 7.23 1.55
N GLY A 604 -20.14 7.64 2.27
CA GLY A 604 -20.83 6.77 3.24
C GLY A 604 -20.60 7.06 4.73
N GLY A 605 -19.79 8.08 5.05
CA GLY A 605 -19.60 8.58 6.41
C GLY A 605 -18.55 7.83 7.23
N LEU A 606 -18.64 7.93 8.56
CA LEU A 606 -17.64 7.35 9.47
C LEU A 606 -17.77 5.84 9.58
N ARG A 607 -16.65 5.12 9.71
CA ARG A 607 -16.65 3.68 10.03
C ARG A 607 -16.84 3.40 11.52
N SER A 608 -16.97 4.42 12.36
CA SER A 608 -17.34 4.26 13.78
C SER A 608 -18.85 4.18 13.95
N GLY A 609 -19.31 3.40 14.93
CA GLY A 609 -20.73 3.29 15.29
C GLY A 609 -21.16 1.91 15.77
N PRO A 610 -22.43 1.75 16.19
CA PRO A 610 -22.96 0.46 16.64
C PRO A 610 -23.08 -0.54 15.47
N ALA A 611 -22.92 -1.82 15.80
CA ALA A 611 -23.02 -2.95 14.88
C ALA A 611 -24.14 -3.93 15.28
N ALA A 612 -25.32 -3.42 15.66
CA ALA A 612 -26.44 -4.20 16.22
C ALA A 612 -27.68 -4.25 15.30
N ASN A 613 -27.49 -4.30 13.99
CA ASN A 613 -28.59 -4.40 13.05
C ASN A 613 -29.10 -5.85 13.04
N GLU A 614 -30.41 -6.01 13.24
CA GLU A 614 -31.05 -7.31 13.41
C GLU A 614 -30.79 -8.28 12.26
N ALA A 615 -30.64 -7.80 11.03
CA ALA A 615 -30.39 -8.64 9.87
C ALA A 615 -29.02 -9.35 9.89
N TRP A 616 -28.11 -8.94 10.77
CA TRP A 616 -26.80 -9.55 10.95
C TRP A 616 -26.73 -10.47 12.19
N SER A 617 -27.79 -10.50 13.00
CA SER A 617 -27.81 -11.19 14.31
C SER A 617 -27.57 -12.70 14.20
N SER A 618 -28.16 -13.36 13.21
CA SER A 618 -27.99 -14.80 12.97
C SER A 618 -26.53 -15.17 12.71
N ALA A 619 -25.79 -14.32 11.99
CA ALA A 619 -24.38 -14.52 11.74
C ALA A 619 -23.56 -14.41 13.04
N TYR A 620 -23.86 -13.42 13.90
CA TYR A 620 -23.20 -13.31 15.21
C TYR A 620 -23.49 -14.50 16.11
N GLN A 621 -24.73 -14.97 16.16
CA GLN A 621 -25.09 -16.13 16.97
C GLN A 621 -24.29 -17.38 16.56
N LEU A 622 -24.15 -17.63 15.26
CA LEU A 622 -23.34 -18.74 14.76
C LEU A 622 -21.85 -18.63 15.17
N LEU A 623 -21.29 -17.41 15.16
CA LEU A 623 -19.91 -17.19 15.61
C LEU A 623 -19.78 -17.40 17.12
N GLU A 624 -20.73 -16.93 17.92
CA GLU A 624 -20.79 -17.15 19.38
C GLU A 624 -20.84 -18.63 19.74
N GLU A 625 -21.60 -19.43 18.99
CA GLU A 625 -21.72 -20.89 19.14
C GLU A 625 -20.47 -21.66 18.64
N GLY A 626 -19.46 -20.97 18.10
CA GLY A 626 -18.24 -21.57 17.56
C GLY A 626 -18.38 -22.12 16.14
N ASN A 627 -19.52 -21.92 15.47
CA ASN A 627 -19.71 -22.28 14.06
C ASN A 627 -19.14 -21.19 13.13
N LEU A 628 -17.81 -21.10 13.09
CA LEU A 628 -17.08 -20.09 12.31
C LEU A 628 -17.49 -20.09 10.83
N ARG A 629 -17.50 -21.26 10.17
CA ARG A 629 -17.85 -21.38 8.75
C ARG A 629 -19.27 -20.91 8.47
N GLY A 630 -20.24 -21.34 9.29
CA GLY A 630 -21.63 -20.91 9.17
C GLY A 630 -21.78 -19.41 9.35
N GLY A 631 -21.13 -18.84 10.37
CA GLY A 631 -21.16 -17.40 10.63
C GLY A 631 -20.55 -16.58 9.48
N VAL A 632 -19.39 -16.97 8.95
CA VAL A 632 -18.76 -16.30 7.80
C VAL A 632 -19.66 -16.34 6.56
N HIS A 633 -20.26 -17.48 6.25
CA HIS A 633 -21.19 -17.58 5.11
C HIS A 633 -22.45 -16.73 5.32
N ALA A 634 -22.99 -16.67 6.53
CA ALA A 634 -24.13 -15.82 6.86
C ALA A 634 -23.79 -14.33 6.72
N LEU A 635 -22.59 -13.90 7.14
CA LEU A 635 -22.09 -12.54 6.91
C LEU A 635 -22.00 -12.22 5.42
N ALA A 636 -21.44 -13.13 4.62
CA ALA A 636 -21.29 -12.96 3.17
C ALA A 636 -22.64 -12.84 2.46
N ALA A 637 -23.60 -13.71 2.78
CA ALA A 637 -24.96 -13.67 2.24
C ALA A 637 -25.65 -12.33 2.56
N GLN A 638 -25.50 -11.85 3.79
CA GLN A 638 -26.08 -10.57 4.20
C GLN A 638 -25.38 -9.37 3.54
N ARG A 639 -24.05 -9.42 3.41
CA ARG A 639 -23.24 -8.39 2.74
C ARG A 639 -23.71 -8.14 1.31
N ASP A 640 -24.04 -9.19 0.55
CA ASP A 640 -24.40 -9.07 -0.87
C ASP A 640 -25.65 -8.20 -1.08
N LEU A 641 -26.52 -8.11 -0.07
CA LEU A 641 -27.69 -7.23 -0.08
C LEU A 641 -27.34 -5.72 0.12
N TRP A 642 -26.11 -5.41 0.54
CA TRP A 642 -25.67 -4.06 0.97
C TRP A 642 -24.65 -3.41 0.02
N LEU A 643 -24.18 -4.13 -1.01
CA LEU A 643 -23.06 -3.69 -1.85
C LEU A 643 -23.35 -2.49 -2.77
N ARG A 644 -24.62 -2.15 -2.98
CA ARG A 644 -25.04 -1.15 -3.99
C ARG A 644 -24.88 0.30 -3.56
N ARG A 645 -24.74 0.58 -2.26
CA ARG A 645 -24.76 1.95 -1.71
C ARG A 645 -23.55 2.22 -0.81
N PRO A 646 -22.82 3.34 -0.99
CA PRO A 646 -21.66 3.66 -0.16
C PRO A 646 -21.94 3.70 1.35
N ASP A 647 -23.08 4.24 1.77
CA ASP A 647 -23.46 4.26 3.19
C ASP A 647 -23.73 2.86 3.76
N LEU A 648 -24.31 1.96 2.95
CA LEU A 648 -24.51 0.56 3.34
C LEU A 648 -23.19 -0.20 3.37
N LEU A 649 -22.26 0.06 2.45
CA LEU A 649 -20.91 -0.53 2.48
C LEU A 649 -20.17 -0.21 3.78
N VAL A 650 -20.18 1.07 4.20
CA VAL A 650 -19.54 1.50 5.45
C VAL A 650 -20.24 0.88 6.67
N ARG A 651 -21.56 0.76 6.66
CA ARG A 651 -22.30 0.08 7.75
C ARG A 651 -22.04 -1.42 7.79
N ALA A 652 -21.97 -2.10 6.65
CA ALA A 652 -21.59 -3.51 6.56
C ALA A 652 -20.16 -3.73 7.09
N ALA A 653 -19.23 -2.83 6.79
CA ALA A 653 -17.87 -2.86 7.34
C ALA A 653 -17.86 -2.84 8.89
N ARG A 654 -18.75 -2.05 9.53
CA ARG A 654 -18.93 -2.08 10.99
C ARG A 654 -19.39 -3.43 11.51
N HIS A 655 -20.26 -4.12 10.76
CA HIS A 655 -20.73 -5.45 11.14
C HIS A 655 -19.64 -6.51 11.05
N TYR A 656 -18.80 -6.45 10.02
CA TYR A 656 -17.61 -7.30 9.90
C TYR A 656 -16.60 -7.03 11.02
N GLU A 657 -16.40 -5.76 11.42
CA GLU A 657 -15.59 -5.44 12.61
C GLU A 657 -16.19 -6.02 13.89
N GLY A 658 -17.51 -5.89 14.08
CA GLY A 658 -18.22 -6.51 15.20
C GLY A 658 -18.05 -8.03 15.23
N ALA A 659 -18.05 -8.69 14.06
CA ALA A 659 -17.84 -10.13 13.95
C ALA A 659 -16.40 -10.51 14.31
N GLY A 660 -15.42 -9.73 13.85
CA GLY A 660 -14.03 -9.88 14.27
C GLY A 660 -13.85 -9.72 15.78
N GLN A 661 -14.59 -8.80 16.42
CA GLN A 661 -14.57 -8.63 17.87
C GLN A 661 -15.12 -9.85 18.63
N VAL A 662 -16.15 -10.54 18.11
CA VAL A 662 -16.64 -11.80 18.70
C VAL A 662 -15.53 -12.86 18.72
N LEU A 663 -14.82 -13.02 17.61
CA LEU A 663 -13.72 -14.00 17.50
C LEU A 663 -12.51 -13.60 18.36
N LEU A 664 -12.16 -12.31 18.37
CA LEU A 664 -11.09 -11.78 19.21
C LEU A 664 -11.38 -12.04 20.70
N ARG A 665 -12.62 -11.80 21.12
CA ARG A 665 -13.08 -12.05 22.48
C ARG A 665 -12.94 -13.52 22.85
N GLN A 666 -13.41 -14.44 22.00
CA GLN A 666 -13.27 -15.89 22.23
C GLN A 666 -11.80 -16.31 22.35
N ALA A 667 -10.92 -15.75 21.50
CA ALA A 667 -9.49 -16.01 21.57
C ALA A 667 -8.90 -15.57 22.92
N VAL A 668 -9.23 -14.37 23.39
CA VAL A 668 -8.76 -13.86 24.69
C VAL A 668 -9.36 -14.64 25.85
N MET A 669 -10.63 -15.04 25.77
CA MET A 669 -11.32 -15.83 26.81
C MET A 669 -10.63 -17.17 27.09
N SER A 670 -9.83 -17.70 26.17
CA SER A 670 -9.00 -18.89 26.44
C SER A 670 -8.00 -18.69 27.60
N SER A 671 -7.72 -17.44 28.00
CA SER A 671 -6.95 -17.11 29.20
C SER A 671 -7.58 -17.60 30.49
N GLN A 672 -8.87 -17.99 30.47
CA GLN A 672 -9.56 -18.60 31.61
C GLN A 672 -8.80 -19.80 32.19
N LYS A 673 -8.03 -20.53 31.35
CA LYS A 673 -7.25 -21.68 31.83
C LYS A 673 -6.17 -21.33 32.86
N PHE A 674 -5.77 -20.05 32.95
CA PHE A 674 -4.78 -19.56 33.91
C PHE A 674 -5.43 -19.09 35.22
N ILE A 675 -6.76 -19.16 35.34
CA ILE A 675 -7.48 -18.80 36.55
C ILE A 675 -7.51 -20.02 37.48
N SER A 676 -6.88 -19.91 38.64
CA SER A 676 -6.90 -20.93 39.69
C SER A 676 -7.60 -20.39 40.94
N ILE A 677 -8.71 -21.00 41.33
CA ILE A 677 -9.48 -20.62 42.53
C ILE A 677 -9.43 -21.78 43.52
N GLY A 678 -8.84 -21.53 44.69
CA GLY A 678 -8.73 -22.50 45.78
C GLY A 678 -9.90 -22.44 46.76
N GLN A 679 -9.92 -23.36 47.73
CA GLN A 679 -10.82 -23.29 48.88
C GLN A 679 -10.15 -22.52 50.04
N GLY A 680 -10.92 -21.68 50.71
CA GLY A 680 -10.52 -20.94 51.90
C GLY A 680 -11.58 -21.06 53.01
N GLU A 681 -11.38 -20.33 54.10
CA GLU A 681 -12.37 -20.26 55.18
C GLU A 681 -13.56 -19.41 54.76
N VAL A 682 -14.77 -19.90 55.02
CA VAL A 682 -16.00 -19.18 54.69
C VAL A 682 -16.33 -18.19 55.82
N PRO A 683 -16.29 -16.87 55.57
CA PRO A 683 -16.59 -15.87 56.61
C PRO A 683 -18.04 -15.97 57.08
N PRO A 684 -18.35 -15.70 58.37
CA PRO A 684 -19.71 -15.58 58.88
C PRO A 684 -20.69 -14.80 57.98
N LEU A 685 -21.98 -15.12 58.09
CA LEU A 685 -23.03 -14.29 57.49
C LEU A 685 -22.93 -12.85 58.02
N GLU A 686 -23.31 -11.89 57.18
CA GLU A 686 -23.27 -10.45 57.43
C GLU A 686 -21.88 -9.82 57.54
N GLU A 687 -20.80 -10.61 57.49
CA GLU A 687 -19.43 -10.09 57.60
C GLU A 687 -18.91 -9.52 56.27
N TRP A 688 -18.52 -8.24 56.28
CA TRP A 688 -17.92 -7.56 55.14
C TRP A 688 -16.48 -8.02 54.86
N GLN A 689 -16.23 -8.46 53.65
CA GLN A 689 -14.88 -8.61 53.09
C GLN A 689 -14.57 -7.41 52.23
N GLU A 690 -13.66 -6.56 52.70
CA GLU A 690 -13.36 -5.26 52.09
C GLU A 690 -11.97 -5.23 51.45
N VAL A 691 -11.89 -4.64 50.26
CA VAL A 691 -10.68 -4.60 49.42
C VAL A 691 -10.51 -3.19 48.85
N GLU A 692 -9.29 -2.66 48.95
CA GLU A 692 -8.89 -1.40 48.35
C GLU A 692 -7.73 -1.60 47.36
N CYS A 693 -7.73 -0.80 46.30
CA CYS A 693 -6.72 -0.85 45.25
C CYS A 693 -6.19 0.57 44.94
N PRO A 694 -4.89 0.70 44.65
CA PRO A 694 -4.32 1.91 44.09
C PRO A 694 -4.80 2.15 42.64
N ALA A 695 -4.55 3.35 42.14
CA ALA A 695 -4.62 3.66 40.72
C ALA A 695 -3.32 3.20 40.01
N ARG A 696 -3.25 3.34 38.68
CA ARG A 696 -2.05 2.95 37.91
C ARG A 696 -1.63 3.96 36.85
N LEU A 697 -0.32 4.09 36.66
CA LEU A 697 0.30 4.88 35.59
C LEU A 697 1.18 3.99 34.70
N ASP A 698 0.97 4.07 33.39
CA ASP A 698 1.76 3.33 32.40
C ASP A 698 2.96 4.17 32.00
N LEU A 699 4.16 3.80 32.42
CA LEU A 699 5.37 4.59 32.17
C LEU A 699 5.83 4.42 30.71
N ALA A 700 5.77 3.19 30.19
CA ALA A 700 6.05 2.88 28.79
C ALA A 700 5.39 1.57 28.34
N GLY A 701 5.17 1.41 27.04
CA GLY A 701 4.71 0.16 26.42
C GLY A 701 3.21 0.02 26.19
N GLY A 702 2.38 0.93 26.71
CA GLY A 702 0.92 0.86 26.56
C GLY A 702 0.46 0.77 25.10
N TRP A 703 -0.60 0.01 24.86
CA TRP A 703 -1.09 -0.53 23.57
C TRP A 703 -0.42 -1.83 23.11
N SER A 704 0.80 -2.15 23.55
CA SER A 704 1.39 -3.46 23.23
C SER A 704 0.67 -4.63 23.94
N ASP A 705 -0.04 -4.33 25.02
CA ASP A 705 -0.88 -5.22 25.83
C ASP A 705 -2.28 -5.47 25.24
N THR A 706 -2.65 -4.73 24.20
CA THR A 706 -3.99 -4.76 23.62
C THR A 706 -4.16 -5.92 22.63
N PRO A 707 -5.11 -6.84 22.81
CA PRO A 707 -5.45 -7.84 21.80
C PRO A 707 -5.97 -7.18 20.51
N PRO A 708 -5.57 -7.66 19.32
CA PRO A 708 -4.79 -8.88 19.06
C PRO A 708 -3.26 -8.71 19.17
N ILE A 709 -2.74 -7.48 19.30
CA ILE A 709 -1.29 -7.18 19.31
C ILE A 709 -0.57 -8.05 20.35
N ALA A 710 -1.14 -8.13 21.56
CA ALA A 710 -0.57 -8.86 22.68
C ALA A 710 -0.29 -10.34 22.42
N PHE A 711 -1.13 -11.03 21.65
CA PHE A 711 -0.96 -12.46 21.35
C PHE A 711 -0.43 -12.75 19.94
N GLU A 712 -0.40 -11.76 19.04
CA GLU A 712 0.19 -11.91 17.70
C GLU A 712 1.67 -11.51 17.66
N HIS A 713 2.05 -10.48 18.45
CA HIS A 713 3.41 -9.94 18.50
C HIS A 713 4.06 -10.13 19.87
N GLY A 714 3.26 -10.19 20.93
CA GLY A 714 3.74 -10.07 22.30
C GLY A 714 3.69 -8.63 22.79
N GLY A 715 3.48 -8.47 24.10
CA GLY A 715 3.34 -7.18 24.76
C GLY A 715 4.33 -7.02 25.91
N SER A 716 4.69 -5.78 26.22
CA SER A 716 5.46 -5.42 27.41
C SER A 716 5.02 -4.03 27.86
N VAL A 717 4.61 -3.90 29.11
CA VAL A 717 4.21 -2.62 29.71
C VAL A 717 4.87 -2.46 31.07
N THR A 718 5.65 -1.40 31.22
CA THR A 718 6.22 -0.97 32.50
C THR A 718 5.29 0.05 33.12
N ASN A 719 4.76 -0.26 34.30
CA ASN A 719 3.79 0.57 34.99
C ASN A 719 4.05 0.63 36.50
N VAL A 720 3.30 1.51 37.16
CA VAL A 720 3.45 1.79 38.59
C VAL A 720 2.09 1.92 39.25
N ALA A 721 1.96 1.32 40.44
CA ALA A 721 0.78 1.47 41.29
C ALA A 721 0.93 2.74 42.15
N VAL A 722 -0.11 3.56 42.20
CA VAL A 722 -0.07 4.86 42.87
C VAL A 722 -1.30 5.16 43.71
N LYS A 723 -1.07 5.81 44.83
CA LYS A 723 -2.11 6.52 45.59
C LYS A 723 -2.27 7.91 45.01
N VAL A 724 -3.51 8.41 45.02
CA VAL A 724 -3.85 9.76 44.58
C VAL A 724 -4.27 10.54 45.81
N ASP A 725 -3.60 11.65 46.09
CA ASP A 725 -3.82 12.46 47.30
C ASP A 725 -3.81 11.63 48.60
N GLY A 726 -2.86 10.70 48.70
CA GLY A 726 -2.65 9.82 49.87
C GLY A 726 -3.63 8.65 50.00
N LYS A 727 -4.55 8.47 49.06
CA LYS A 727 -5.60 7.45 49.14
C LYS A 727 -5.49 6.37 48.06
N ARG A 728 -6.01 5.18 48.38
CA ARG A 728 -6.37 4.14 47.41
C ARG A 728 -7.79 4.44 46.90
N PRO A 729 -7.93 4.99 45.67
CA PRO A 729 -9.18 5.63 45.29
C PRO A 729 -10.22 4.64 44.74
N ILE A 730 -9.93 3.34 44.71
CA ILE A 730 -10.78 2.29 44.13
C ILE A 730 -10.97 1.20 45.17
N GLY A 731 -12.20 0.74 45.37
CA GLY A 731 -12.44 -0.37 46.29
C GLY A 731 -13.78 -1.06 46.09
N ALA A 732 -13.88 -2.21 46.73
CA ALA A 732 -15.06 -3.05 46.72
C ALA A 732 -15.21 -3.78 48.04
N ARG A 733 -16.44 -4.11 48.41
CA ARG A 733 -16.72 -4.99 49.55
C ARG A 733 -17.87 -5.93 49.24
N ALA A 734 -17.83 -7.13 49.82
CA ALA A 734 -18.87 -8.13 49.66
C ALA A 734 -19.17 -8.82 50.98
N ARG A 735 -20.43 -9.18 51.21
CA ARG A 735 -20.83 -10.03 52.34
C ARG A 735 -21.91 -11.01 51.93
N ARG A 736 -21.98 -12.14 52.62
CA ARG A 736 -23.11 -13.07 52.49
C ARG A 736 -24.27 -12.58 53.35
N ILE A 737 -25.48 -12.64 52.81
CA ILE A 737 -26.72 -12.24 53.50
C ILE A 737 -27.67 -13.43 53.62
N SER A 738 -28.60 -13.40 54.56
CA SER A 738 -29.51 -14.52 54.80
C SER A 738 -30.56 -14.69 53.68
N GLU A 739 -31.00 -13.57 53.11
CA GLU A 739 -32.00 -13.48 52.06
C GLU A 739 -31.40 -13.95 50.72
N PRO A 740 -32.10 -14.81 49.95
CA PRO A 740 -31.51 -15.47 48.79
C PRO A 740 -31.60 -14.63 47.49
N HIS A 741 -31.17 -13.37 47.55
CA HIS A 741 -31.08 -12.47 46.41
C HIS A 741 -29.67 -11.84 46.34
N ILE A 742 -29.40 -11.09 45.27
CA ILE A 742 -28.14 -10.34 45.14
C ILE A 742 -28.43 -8.85 45.21
N VAL A 743 -27.77 -8.14 46.12
CA VAL A 743 -27.83 -6.67 46.22
C VAL A 743 -26.56 -6.09 45.63
N LEU A 744 -26.69 -5.20 44.65
CA LEU A 744 -25.61 -4.55 43.92
C LEU A 744 -25.64 -3.05 44.20
N VAL A 745 -24.58 -2.51 44.81
CA VAL A 745 -24.46 -1.09 45.14
C VAL A 745 -23.24 -0.48 44.48
N SER A 746 -23.41 0.66 43.80
CA SER A 746 -22.32 1.42 43.21
C SER A 746 -22.32 2.85 43.69
N TYR A 747 -21.20 3.29 44.26
CA TYR A 747 -20.97 4.64 44.74
C TYR A 747 -20.13 5.42 43.72
N THR A 748 -20.71 6.49 43.17
CA THR A 748 -20.02 7.42 42.27
C THR A 748 -19.52 8.64 43.03
N GLY A 749 -18.20 8.90 43.00
CA GLY A 749 -17.58 10.01 43.75
C GLY A 749 -17.14 9.65 45.17
N GLY A 750 -16.83 8.37 45.41
CA GLY A 750 -16.42 7.86 46.72
C GLY A 750 -17.58 7.42 47.63
N ARG A 751 -17.24 6.76 48.74
CA ARG A 751 -18.20 6.10 49.64
C ARG A 751 -18.97 7.06 50.55
N GLU A 752 -18.33 8.13 51.03
CA GLU A 752 -18.93 9.06 52.00
C GLU A 752 -19.68 10.23 51.37
N ARG A 753 -19.26 10.66 50.17
CA ARG A 753 -19.77 11.87 49.48
C ARG A 753 -20.43 11.57 48.14
N GLY A 754 -20.48 10.30 47.74
CA GLY A 754 -20.95 9.87 46.44
C GLY A 754 -22.44 9.56 46.35
N VAL A 755 -22.96 9.54 45.13
CA VAL A 755 -24.32 9.08 44.84
C VAL A 755 -24.31 7.56 44.73
N SER A 756 -25.14 6.89 45.53
CA SER A 756 -25.31 5.44 45.50
C SER A 756 -26.44 5.03 44.57
N THR A 757 -26.16 4.08 43.69
CA THR A 757 -27.19 3.34 42.94
C THR A 757 -27.28 1.93 43.52
N GLU A 758 -28.48 1.54 43.95
CA GLU A 758 -28.76 0.22 44.50
C GLU A 758 -29.68 -0.56 43.55
N MET A 759 -29.39 -1.86 43.39
CA MET A 759 -30.17 -2.78 42.58
C MET A 759 -30.27 -4.12 43.29
N VAL A 760 -31.47 -4.69 43.31
CA VAL A 760 -31.71 -6.05 43.81
C VAL A 760 -31.98 -6.96 42.62
N CYS A 761 -31.31 -8.11 42.58
CA CYS A 761 -31.53 -9.15 41.59
C CYS A 761 -32.16 -10.37 42.28
N ASP A 762 -33.42 -10.65 41.95
CA ASP A 762 -34.22 -11.75 42.49
C ASP A 762 -34.32 -12.92 41.49
N HIS A 763 -34.09 -12.64 40.21
CA HIS A 763 -34.23 -13.58 39.11
C HIS A 763 -32.97 -13.64 38.25
N LEU A 764 -32.77 -14.76 37.54
CA LEU A 764 -31.64 -14.91 36.61
C LEU A 764 -31.70 -13.90 35.45
N GLU A 765 -32.91 -13.47 35.05
CA GLU A 765 -33.12 -12.46 34.01
C GLU A 765 -32.47 -11.10 34.35
N ASP A 766 -32.45 -10.73 35.63
CA ASP A 766 -31.90 -9.45 36.11
C ASP A 766 -30.38 -9.33 35.87
N LEU A 767 -29.73 -10.47 35.65
CA LEU A 767 -28.29 -10.59 35.40
C LEU A 767 -27.94 -10.76 33.92
N LYS A 768 -28.90 -11.04 33.01
CA LYS A 768 -28.62 -11.43 31.61
C LYS A 768 -28.06 -10.31 30.76
N ASP A 769 -28.33 -9.06 31.11
CA ASP A 769 -27.81 -7.88 30.43
C ASP A 769 -26.36 -7.53 30.84
N TYR A 770 -25.67 -8.41 31.59
CA TYR A 770 -24.27 -8.21 31.99
C TYR A 770 -23.35 -7.85 30.82
N CYS A 771 -23.59 -8.41 29.63
CA CYS A 771 -22.79 -8.16 28.43
C CYS A 771 -23.06 -6.79 27.77
N GLN A 772 -23.95 -5.97 28.32
CA GLN A 772 -24.26 -4.62 27.85
C GLN A 772 -23.58 -3.58 28.76
N PRO A 773 -22.47 -2.94 28.35
CA PRO A 773 -21.70 -2.01 29.21
C PRO A 773 -22.48 -0.82 29.77
N HIS A 774 -23.59 -0.46 29.13
CA HIS A 774 -24.45 0.66 29.52
C HIS A 774 -25.60 0.23 30.45
N ALA A 775 -25.79 -1.07 30.67
CA ALA A 775 -26.79 -1.56 31.59
C ALA A 775 -26.43 -1.19 33.04
N PRO A 776 -27.41 -0.82 33.88
CA PRO A 776 -27.13 -0.50 35.27
C PRO A 776 -26.50 -1.70 35.99
N GLY A 777 -25.39 -1.46 36.68
CA GLY A 777 -24.66 -2.51 37.41
C GLY A 777 -23.95 -3.54 36.53
N ALA A 778 -23.81 -3.34 35.21
CA ALA A 778 -23.26 -4.34 34.28
C ALA A 778 -21.96 -5.00 34.76
N LEU A 779 -21.01 -4.20 35.27
CA LEU A 779 -19.74 -4.71 35.82
C LEU A 779 -19.98 -5.66 37.01
N LEU A 780 -20.82 -5.27 37.97
CA LEU A 780 -21.13 -6.10 39.14
C LEU A 780 -21.87 -7.38 38.74
N LYS A 781 -22.82 -7.29 37.82
CA LYS A 781 -23.53 -8.45 37.24
C LYS A 781 -22.54 -9.41 36.56
N ALA A 782 -21.62 -8.89 35.77
CA ALA A 782 -20.59 -9.69 35.13
C ALA A 782 -19.63 -10.35 36.14
N VAL A 783 -19.30 -9.69 37.26
CA VAL A 783 -18.56 -10.33 38.36
C VAL A 783 -19.34 -11.50 38.95
N CYS A 784 -20.65 -11.37 39.17
CA CYS A 784 -21.47 -12.47 39.67
C CYS A 784 -21.43 -13.70 38.74
N VAL A 785 -21.48 -13.49 37.42
CA VAL A 785 -21.40 -14.59 36.44
C VAL A 785 -19.97 -15.12 36.32
N CYS A 786 -19.00 -14.24 36.13
CA CYS A 786 -17.58 -14.57 35.91
C CYS A 786 -16.96 -15.31 37.11
N SER A 787 -17.28 -14.88 38.33
CA SER A 787 -16.80 -15.54 39.54
C SER A 787 -17.45 -16.91 39.77
N GLY A 788 -18.46 -17.30 38.98
CA GLY A 788 -19.23 -18.53 39.20
C GLY A 788 -20.16 -18.47 40.43
N LEU A 789 -20.40 -17.28 40.99
CA LEU A 789 -21.40 -17.07 42.04
C LEU A 789 -22.78 -17.56 41.57
N VAL A 790 -23.10 -17.28 40.31
CA VAL A 790 -24.35 -17.68 39.63
C VAL A 790 -24.02 -18.29 38.27
N SER A 791 -24.78 -19.31 37.87
CA SER A 791 -24.75 -19.87 36.52
C SER A 791 -26.06 -19.57 35.79
N LEU A 792 -25.98 -18.73 34.75
CA LEU A 792 -27.13 -18.36 33.92
C LEU A 792 -27.67 -19.50 33.07
N SER A 793 -26.86 -20.54 32.82
CA SER A 793 -27.26 -21.74 32.06
C SER A 793 -27.92 -22.82 32.93
N SER A 794 -28.00 -22.61 34.25
CA SER A 794 -28.65 -23.54 35.16
C SER A 794 -30.17 -23.50 35.03
N GLN A 795 -30.81 -24.65 35.21
CA GLN A 795 -32.28 -24.76 35.31
C GLN A 795 -32.81 -24.34 36.70
N HIS A 796 -31.93 -24.15 37.69
CA HIS A 796 -32.32 -23.75 39.04
C HIS A 796 -32.48 -22.22 39.14
N PRO A 797 -33.57 -21.73 39.77
CA PRO A 797 -33.75 -20.30 40.03
C PRO A 797 -32.61 -19.68 40.84
N LEU A 798 -32.39 -18.37 40.70
CA LEU A 798 -31.31 -17.64 41.35
C LEU A 798 -31.22 -17.94 42.86
N GLY A 799 -32.31 -17.76 43.60
CA GLY A 799 -32.32 -17.98 45.05
C GLY A 799 -32.03 -19.43 45.47
N HIS A 800 -32.34 -20.42 44.63
CA HIS A 800 -31.98 -21.82 44.88
C HIS A 800 -30.47 -22.04 44.74
N GLN A 801 -29.86 -21.48 43.68
CA GLN A 801 -28.40 -21.56 43.49
C GLN A 801 -27.66 -20.91 44.67
N LEU A 802 -28.13 -19.74 45.11
CA LEU A 802 -27.53 -18.98 46.22
C LEU A 802 -27.63 -19.73 47.55
N LYS A 803 -28.82 -20.19 47.94
CA LYS A 803 -29.00 -20.98 49.17
C LYS A 803 -28.17 -22.27 49.18
N GLN A 804 -28.21 -23.03 48.08
CA GLN A 804 -27.57 -24.34 48.02
C GLN A 804 -26.04 -24.23 48.06
N ARG A 805 -25.46 -23.23 47.37
CA ARG A 805 -24.00 -23.11 47.25
C ARG A 805 -23.38 -22.27 48.35
N TRP A 806 -24.07 -21.22 48.79
CA TRP A 806 -23.48 -20.17 49.63
C TRP A 806 -24.21 -19.96 50.96
N GLY A 807 -25.31 -20.68 51.21
CA GLY A 807 -26.09 -20.62 52.45
C GLY A 807 -27.04 -19.41 52.56
N GLY A 808 -27.12 -18.58 51.52
CA GLY A 808 -27.84 -17.31 51.49
C GLY A 808 -27.51 -16.51 50.23
N GLY A 809 -27.95 -15.25 50.17
CA GLY A 809 -27.63 -14.32 49.08
C GLY A 809 -26.31 -13.59 49.29
N LEU A 810 -26.09 -12.55 48.48
CA LEU A 810 -24.87 -11.74 48.53
C LEU A 810 -25.17 -10.25 48.38
N GLU A 811 -24.46 -9.41 49.11
CA GLU A 811 -24.46 -7.96 48.93
C GLU A 811 -23.07 -7.51 48.48
N LEU A 812 -23.00 -6.78 47.36
CA LEU A 812 -21.76 -6.37 46.69
C LEU A 812 -21.74 -4.87 46.44
N HIS A 813 -20.72 -4.20 46.97
CA HIS A 813 -20.55 -2.75 46.89
C HIS A 813 -19.27 -2.41 46.12
N SER A 814 -19.33 -1.33 45.34
CA SER A 814 -18.21 -0.79 44.55
C SER A 814 -18.10 0.73 44.72
N TRP A 815 -16.89 1.27 44.77
CA TRP A 815 -16.67 2.72 44.75
C TRP A 815 -15.43 3.12 43.95
N SER A 816 -15.46 4.34 43.43
CA SER A 816 -14.25 5.04 43.00
C SER A 816 -14.32 6.54 43.32
N GLU A 817 -13.22 7.06 43.86
CA GLU A 817 -12.99 8.51 44.02
C GLU A 817 -12.48 9.17 42.72
N LEU A 818 -12.12 8.37 41.69
CA LEU A 818 -11.68 8.87 40.39
C LEU A 818 -12.87 9.07 39.44
N PRO A 819 -12.86 10.11 38.60
CA PRO A 819 -13.91 10.30 37.60
C PRO A 819 -13.89 9.17 36.56
N THR A 820 -15.07 8.80 36.07
CA THR A 820 -15.19 7.86 34.95
C THR A 820 -14.45 8.41 33.72
N GLY A 821 -13.59 7.59 33.10
CA GLY A 821 -12.74 8.05 32.00
C GLY A 821 -11.50 8.83 32.45
N SER A 822 -11.06 8.66 33.71
CA SER A 822 -9.78 9.17 34.25
C SER A 822 -8.56 8.74 33.43
N GLY A 823 -8.64 7.57 32.77
CA GLY A 823 -7.51 6.94 32.09
C GLY A 823 -6.60 6.13 33.02
N LEU A 824 -6.88 6.08 34.32
CA LEU A 824 -6.06 5.44 35.36
C LEU A 824 -6.44 3.96 35.63
N GLY A 825 -7.08 3.29 34.67
CA GLY A 825 -7.44 1.87 34.77
C GLY A 825 -8.60 1.53 35.71
N THR A 826 -9.40 2.53 36.10
CA THR A 826 -10.42 2.41 37.16
C THR A 826 -11.36 1.20 36.99
N SER A 827 -11.85 0.96 35.78
CA SER A 827 -12.82 -0.13 35.52
C SER A 827 -12.23 -1.52 35.73
N SER A 828 -11.04 -1.80 35.17
CA SER A 828 -10.38 -3.11 35.27
C SER A 828 -9.88 -3.38 36.69
N ILE A 829 -9.36 -2.37 37.36
CA ILE A 829 -8.93 -2.47 38.76
C ILE A 829 -10.13 -2.75 39.67
N LEU A 830 -11.25 -2.05 39.44
CA LEU A 830 -12.49 -2.27 40.19
C LEU A 830 -13.05 -3.68 39.95
N ALA A 831 -12.96 -4.21 38.72
CA ALA A 831 -13.32 -5.60 38.43
C ALA A 831 -12.50 -6.59 39.27
N GLY A 832 -11.18 -6.35 39.39
CA GLY A 832 -10.30 -7.18 40.22
C GLY A 832 -10.64 -7.08 41.72
N ALA A 833 -10.93 -5.88 42.23
CA ALA A 833 -11.37 -5.68 43.61
C ALA A 833 -12.70 -6.40 43.91
N LEU A 834 -13.66 -6.34 42.99
CA LEU A 834 -14.95 -7.02 43.12
C LEU A 834 -14.79 -8.55 43.08
N LEU A 835 -13.98 -9.09 42.16
CA LEU A 835 -13.66 -10.52 42.12
C LEU A 835 -13.04 -10.98 43.43
N ALA A 836 -12.05 -10.24 43.94
CA ALA A 836 -11.41 -10.51 45.21
C ALA A 836 -12.41 -10.53 46.37
N ALA A 837 -13.26 -9.51 46.51
CA ALA A 837 -14.28 -9.43 47.55
C ALA A 837 -15.28 -10.60 47.48
N VAL A 838 -15.74 -10.96 46.28
CA VAL A 838 -16.65 -12.10 46.06
C VAL A 838 -15.97 -13.42 46.40
N TYR A 839 -14.73 -13.65 45.98
CA TYR A 839 -14.02 -14.88 46.32
C TYR A 839 -13.85 -15.03 47.84
N ARG A 840 -13.44 -13.96 48.54
CA ARG A 840 -13.28 -14.00 50.00
C ARG A 840 -14.57 -14.29 50.74
N CYS A 841 -15.65 -13.56 50.45
CA CYS A 841 -16.92 -13.74 51.18
C CYS A 841 -17.57 -15.11 50.91
N THR A 842 -17.20 -15.76 49.79
CA THR A 842 -17.65 -17.12 49.46
C THR A 842 -16.68 -18.22 49.91
N GLY A 843 -15.66 -17.89 50.71
CA GLY A 843 -14.67 -18.84 51.21
C GLY A 843 -13.80 -19.46 50.12
N ARG A 844 -13.44 -18.66 49.12
CA ARG A 844 -12.58 -19.06 48.01
C ARG A 844 -11.28 -18.27 48.05
N ALA A 845 -10.16 -18.98 47.87
CA ALA A 845 -8.83 -18.40 47.82
C ALA A 845 -8.44 -18.09 46.37
N TYR A 846 -7.61 -17.06 46.17
CA TYR A 846 -7.08 -16.65 44.87
C TYR A 846 -5.66 -16.14 45.03
N ASP A 847 -4.91 -16.14 43.93
CA ASP A 847 -3.66 -15.38 43.79
C ASP A 847 -3.87 -14.19 42.83
N THR A 848 -2.92 -13.27 42.83
CA THR A 848 -2.99 -12.07 41.98
C THR A 848 -2.94 -12.41 40.50
N ASP A 849 -2.23 -13.47 40.12
CA ASP A 849 -2.14 -13.94 38.72
C ASP A 849 -3.51 -14.38 38.19
N SER A 850 -4.26 -15.15 39.00
CA SER A 850 -5.61 -15.60 38.72
C SER A 850 -6.59 -14.42 38.65
N LEU A 851 -6.41 -13.38 39.46
CA LEU A 851 -7.20 -12.16 39.35
C LEU A 851 -6.90 -11.39 38.06
N ILE A 852 -5.63 -11.27 37.64
CA ILE A 852 -5.26 -10.60 36.39
C ILE A 852 -5.94 -11.27 35.19
N HIS A 853 -5.85 -12.60 35.11
CA HIS A 853 -6.48 -13.38 34.05
C HIS A 853 -8.02 -13.41 34.19
N GLY A 854 -8.54 -13.36 35.42
CA GLY A 854 -9.96 -13.24 35.72
C GLY A 854 -10.56 -11.93 35.22
N VAL A 855 -9.88 -10.80 35.43
CA VAL A 855 -10.28 -9.51 34.88
C VAL A 855 -10.23 -9.52 33.36
N LEU A 856 -9.15 -10.08 32.78
CA LEU A 856 -9.02 -10.20 31.32
C LEU A 856 -10.19 -10.98 30.71
N TYR A 857 -10.60 -12.08 31.33
CA TYR A 857 -11.76 -12.88 30.93
C TYR A 857 -13.10 -12.13 31.15
N LEU A 858 -13.24 -11.44 32.29
CA LEU A 858 -14.44 -10.69 32.63
C LEU A 858 -14.72 -9.53 31.66
N GLU A 859 -13.70 -8.76 31.27
CA GLU A 859 -13.85 -7.65 30.33
C GLU A 859 -14.29 -8.11 28.94
N GLN A 860 -13.84 -9.31 28.55
CA GLN A 860 -14.34 -9.97 27.36
C GLN A 860 -15.83 -10.28 27.51
N MET A 861 -16.27 -10.86 28.62
CA MET A 861 -17.69 -11.10 28.90
C MET A 861 -18.55 -9.82 28.85
N LEU A 862 -18.00 -8.70 29.31
CA LEU A 862 -18.63 -7.38 29.27
C LEU A 862 -18.71 -6.75 27.88
N THR A 863 -18.00 -7.29 26.88
CA THR A 863 -17.85 -6.70 25.53
C THR A 863 -17.15 -5.34 25.48
N THR A 864 -16.56 -4.90 26.59
CA THR A 864 -15.76 -3.67 26.64
C THR A 864 -14.40 -3.86 25.97
N GLY A 865 -13.87 -5.09 26.03
CA GLY A 865 -12.51 -5.38 25.60
C GLY A 865 -11.47 -4.60 26.42
N GLY A 866 -10.23 -4.58 25.95
CA GLY A 866 -9.13 -3.91 26.64
C GLY A 866 -7.83 -4.71 26.55
N GLY A 867 -6.74 -4.06 26.93
CA GLY A 867 -5.47 -4.74 27.19
C GLY A 867 -5.33 -5.15 28.65
N TRP A 868 -4.26 -5.85 28.99
CA TRP A 868 -4.05 -6.37 30.35
C TRP A 868 -3.31 -5.41 31.30
N GLN A 869 -2.85 -4.25 30.83
CA GLN A 869 -2.00 -3.35 31.63
C GLN A 869 -2.72 -2.78 32.87
N ASP A 870 -4.04 -2.64 32.83
CA ASP A 870 -4.81 -1.95 33.88
C ASP A 870 -4.87 -2.80 35.16
N GLN A 871 -5.22 -4.07 35.01
CA GLN A 871 -5.24 -5.03 36.10
C GLN A 871 -3.83 -5.34 36.62
N VAL A 872 -2.82 -5.45 35.75
CA VAL A 872 -1.42 -5.58 36.21
C VAL A 872 -1.04 -4.34 37.02
N GLY A 873 -1.37 -3.16 36.51
CA GLY A 873 -1.00 -1.87 37.09
C GLY A 873 -1.57 -1.60 38.47
N GLY A 874 -2.84 -1.97 38.72
CA GLY A 874 -3.50 -1.69 40.01
C GLY A 874 -3.55 -2.85 40.99
N LEU A 875 -3.51 -4.11 40.53
CA LEU A 875 -3.57 -5.27 41.44
C LEU A 875 -2.21 -5.64 42.01
N VAL A 876 -1.12 -5.37 41.28
CA VAL A 876 0.25 -5.63 41.74
C VAL A 876 0.86 -4.32 42.22
N GLY A 877 1.45 -4.30 43.43
CA GLY A 877 2.11 -3.13 43.97
C GLY A 877 3.45 -2.77 43.29
N GLY A 878 3.89 -1.54 43.52
CA GLY A 878 5.19 -1.00 43.15
C GLY A 878 5.37 -0.73 41.66
N LEU A 879 6.64 -0.55 41.29
CA LEU A 879 7.12 -0.54 39.91
C LEU A 879 7.22 -1.97 39.40
N LYS A 880 6.71 -2.21 38.20
CA LYS A 880 6.69 -3.55 37.61
C LYS A 880 6.66 -3.49 36.09
N VAL A 881 6.96 -4.63 35.50
CA VAL A 881 6.82 -4.87 34.07
C VAL A 881 5.96 -6.11 33.87
N GLY A 882 4.85 -5.94 33.15
CA GLY A 882 4.04 -7.05 32.65
C GLY A 882 4.48 -7.43 31.25
N ARG A 883 4.44 -8.72 30.90
CA ARG A 883 4.81 -9.24 29.58
C ARG A 883 3.83 -10.31 29.11
N SER A 884 3.67 -10.40 27.79
CA SER A 884 2.96 -11.51 27.14
C SER A 884 3.74 -12.00 25.92
N ARG A 885 3.66 -13.30 25.66
CA ARG A 885 4.24 -13.91 24.45
C ARG A 885 3.26 -13.82 23.27
N ALA A 886 3.79 -13.91 22.05
CA ALA A 886 3.03 -14.02 20.81
C ALA A 886 2.36 -15.41 20.69
N SER A 887 1.45 -15.73 21.61
CA SER A 887 0.78 -17.02 21.67
C SER A 887 -0.61 -16.92 22.29
N LEU A 888 -1.48 -17.82 21.85
CA LEU A 888 -2.71 -18.15 22.55
C LEU A 888 -2.56 -19.51 23.26
N PRO A 889 -3.24 -19.72 24.40
CA PRO A 889 -3.95 -18.72 25.19
C PRO A 889 -3.07 -17.61 25.75
N LEU A 890 -3.62 -16.40 25.83
CA LEU A 890 -2.89 -15.20 26.26
C LEU A 890 -2.54 -15.29 27.75
N GLN A 891 -1.26 -15.43 28.05
CA GLN A 891 -0.72 -15.44 29.41
C GLN A 891 0.02 -14.13 29.69
N VAL A 892 -0.21 -13.58 30.87
CA VAL A 892 0.47 -12.39 31.38
C VAL A 892 1.45 -12.82 32.47
N GLU A 893 2.72 -12.49 32.29
CA GLU A 893 3.78 -12.70 33.29
C GLU A 893 4.14 -11.34 33.90
N VAL A 894 4.21 -11.24 35.22
CA VAL A 894 4.52 -9.97 35.91
C VAL A 894 5.80 -10.10 36.72
N GLU A 895 6.72 -9.16 36.49
CA GLU A 895 7.96 -9.00 37.24
C GLU A 895 7.92 -7.69 38.04
N ARG A 896 8.03 -7.78 39.36
CA ARG A 896 8.19 -6.60 40.22
C ARG A 896 9.64 -6.12 40.16
N LEU A 897 9.81 -4.83 39.92
CA LEU A 897 11.14 -4.21 39.88
C LEU A 897 11.57 -3.81 41.29
N SER A 898 12.85 -3.98 41.59
CA SER A 898 13.46 -3.60 42.87
C SER A 898 14.49 -2.48 42.68
N PRO A 899 14.05 -1.25 42.36
CA PRO A 899 14.96 -0.12 42.20
C PRO A 899 15.51 0.37 43.55
N PRO A 900 16.57 1.22 43.56
CA PRO A 900 17.11 1.80 44.79
C PRO A 900 16.06 2.60 45.59
N GLU A 901 16.09 2.53 46.92
CA GLU A 901 15.12 3.25 47.77
C GLU A 901 15.16 4.78 47.57
N ASP A 902 16.36 5.35 47.42
CA ASP A 902 16.54 6.77 47.12
C ASP A 902 15.87 7.18 45.80
N PHE A 903 15.83 6.26 44.81
CA PHE A 903 15.14 6.50 43.55
C PHE A 903 13.62 6.50 43.73
N LEU A 904 13.06 5.58 44.53
CA LEU A 904 11.63 5.55 44.83
C LEU A 904 11.19 6.84 45.53
N ALA A 905 11.93 7.26 46.55
CA ALA A 905 11.68 8.51 47.27
C ALA A 905 11.83 9.75 46.38
N SER A 906 12.76 9.71 45.42
CA SER A 906 12.92 10.78 44.43
C SER A 906 11.80 10.78 43.41
N LEU A 907 11.35 9.61 42.94
CA LEU A 907 10.24 9.49 41.99
C LEU A 907 8.96 10.10 42.55
N GLU A 908 8.59 9.84 43.80
CA GLU A 908 7.42 10.45 44.46
C GLU A 908 7.47 11.97 44.47
N LYS A 909 8.63 12.55 44.78
CA LYS A 909 8.80 14.01 44.84
C LYS A 909 8.69 14.68 43.47
N HIS A 910 8.87 13.92 42.38
CA HIS A 910 8.88 14.43 41.01
C HIS A 910 7.61 14.07 40.22
N LEU A 911 6.80 13.12 40.70
CA LEU A 911 5.64 12.62 39.99
C LEU A 911 4.39 13.39 40.40
N LEU A 912 3.69 13.98 39.43
CA LEU A 912 2.46 14.72 39.64
C LEU A 912 1.37 14.27 38.67
N LEU A 913 0.11 14.40 39.09
CA LEU A 913 -1.06 14.17 38.25
C LEU A 913 -1.78 15.50 37.99
N VAL A 914 -2.20 15.72 36.74
CA VAL A 914 -3.01 16.86 36.33
C VAL A 914 -4.28 16.34 35.66
N TYR A 915 -5.43 16.54 36.30
CA TYR A 915 -6.71 16.27 35.67
C TYR A 915 -7.01 17.36 34.65
N THR A 916 -7.31 16.97 33.41
CA THR A 916 -7.45 17.90 32.28
C THR A 916 -8.83 18.55 32.18
N GLY A 917 -9.79 18.21 33.06
CA GLY A 917 -11.18 18.68 32.98
C GLY A 917 -12.02 18.02 31.89
N LYS A 918 -11.39 17.27 30.97
CA LYS A 918 -12.06 16.61 29.85
C LYS A 918 -12.10 15.11 30.06
N THR A 919 -13.26 14.50 29.92
CA THR A 919 -13.39 13.04 29.85
C THR A 919 -13.70 12.62 28.42
N ARG A 920 -13.11 11.50 27.97
CA ARG A 920 -13.43 10.91 26.66
C ARG A 920 -13.41 9.39 26.77
N LEU A 921 -14.36 8.74 26.11
CA LEU A 921 -14.40 7.29 26.02
C LEU A 921 -13.28 6.76 25.11
N ALA A 922 -12.47 5.83 25.63
CA ALA A 922 -11.37 5.17 24.92
C ALA A 922 -11.82 4.30 23.73
N ARG A 923 -13.10 3.90 23.67
CA ARG A 923 -13.60 2.87 22.74
C ARG A 923 -13.32 3.16 21.27
N ASN A 924 -13.46 4.41 20.84
CA ASN A 924 -13.26 4.76 19.42
C ASN A 924 -11.77 4.69 19.03
N LEU A 925 -10.86 5.07 19.92
CA LEU A 925 -9.42 5.01 19.66
C LEU A 925 -8.94 3.55 19.58
N LEU A 926 -9.45 2.67 20.45
CA LEU A 926 -9.16 1.23 20.42
C LEU A 926 -9.54 0.60 19.06
N GLN A 927 -10.71 0.94 18.52
CA GLN A 927 -11.15 0.42 17.21
C GLN A 927 -10.19 0.79 16.08
N ASP A 928 -9.68 2.03 16.09
CA ASP A 928 -8.74 2.50 15.06
C ASP A 928 -7.37 1.84 15.20
N VAL A 929 -6.90 1.59 16.43
CA VAL A 929 -5.67 0.82 16.71
C VAL A 929 -5.79 -0.60 16.16
N VAL A 930 -6.87 -1.31 16.53
CA VAL A 930 -7.11 -2.71 16.10
C VAL A 930 -7.24 -2.80 14.59
N ARG A 931 -7.99 -1.88 13.96
CA ARG A 931 -8.12 -1.82 12.50
C ARG A 931 -6.76 -1.65 11.84
N SER A 932 -5.98 -0.67 12.29
CA SER A 932 -4.68 -0.35 11.70
C SER A 932 -3.66 -1.49 11.87
N TRP A 933 -3.76 -2.22 12.98
CA TRP A 933 -2.99 -3.44 13.22
C TRP A 933 -3.39 -4.59 12.28
N TYR A 934 -4.69 -4.87 12.10
CA TYR A 934 -5.16 -5.93 11.19
C TYR A 934 -4.83 -5.63 9.72
N SER A 935 -4.88 -4.37 9.31
CA SER A 935 -4.40 -3.93 8.00
C SER A 935 -2.88 -4.03 7.83
N ARG A 936 -2.13 -4.23 8.92
CA ARG A 936 -0.66 -4.21 9.00
C ARG A 936 -0.06 -2.94 8.42
N LEU A 937 -0.59 -1.78 8.83
CA LEU A 937 0.03 -0.50 8.44
C LEU A 937 1.51 -0.51 8.88
N PRO A 938 2.48 -0.20 7.99
CA PRO A 938 3.90 -0.31 8.30
C PRO A 938 4.31 0.48 9.55
N SER A 939 3.77 1.70 9.70
CA SER A 939 4.00 2.54 10.88
C SER A 939 3.46 1.93 12.17
N MET A 940 2.39 1.13 12.12
CA MET A 940 1.82 0.47 13.31
C MET A 940 2.65 -0.74 13.72
N VAL A 941 3.04 -1.58 12.76
CA VAL A 941 3.87 -2.75 13.01
C VAL A 941 5.22 -2.35 13.61
N GLN A 942 5.88 -1.36 13.00
CA GLN A 942 7.14 -0.82 13.50
C GLN A 942 6.96 -0.21 14.90
N ASN A 943 5.89 0.54 15.13
CA ASN A 943 5.65 1.18 16.42
C ASN A 943 5.33 0.17 17.53
N ALA A 944 4.66 -0.96 17.23
CA ALA A 944 4.43 -2.04 18.20
C ALA A 944 5.75 -2.65 18.71
N GLN A 945 6.71 -2.89 17.82
CA GLN A 945 8.07 -3.31 18.20
C GLN A 945 8.76 -2.27 19.08
N GLN A 946 8.65 -0.98 18.70
CA GLN A 946 9.25 0.11 19.45
C GLN A 946 8.59 0.34 20.82
N LEU A 947 7.29 0.06 20.97
CA LEU A 947 6.59 0.12 22.26
C LEU A 947 7.18 -0.90 23.24
N VAL A 948 7.34 -2.15 22.82
CA VAL A 948 7.96 -3.22 23.63
C VAL A 948 9.40 -2.85 24.00
N ALA A 949 10.21 -2.42 23.02
CA ALA A 949 11.59 -2.01 23.28
C ALA A 949 11.68 -0.83 24.26
N ASN A 950 10.76 0.13 24.18
CA ASN A 950 10.71 1.28 25.10
C ASN A 950 10.25 0.87 26.50
N SER A 951 9.36 -0.11 26.65
CA SER A 951 9.02 -0.71 27.95
C SER A 951 10.24 -1.33 28.61
N GLU A 952 11.01 -2.16 27.90
CA GLU A 952 12.22 -2.80 28.45
C GLU A 952 13.33 -1.79 28.78
N GLU A 953 13.45 -0.70 28.02
CA GLU A 953 14.33 0.43 28.37
C GLU A 953 13.84 1.17 29.61
N CYS A 954 12.52 1.37 29.74
CA CYS A 954 11.92 1.99 30.92
C CYS A 954 12.16 1.16 32.19
N ALA A 955 11.98 -0.16 32.12
CA ALA A 955 12.29 -1.07 33.22
C ALA A 955 13.76 -0.97 33.65
N ARG A 956 14.69 -0.97 32.68
CA ARG A 956 16.13 -0.77 32.95
C ARG A 956 16.41 0.60 33.57
N ALA A 957 15.80 1.68 33.08
CA ALA A 957 15.97 3.01 33.65
C ALA A 957 15.50 3.11 35.11
N CYS A 958 14.41 2.41 35.46
CA CYS A 958 13.95 2.28 36.84
C CYS A 958 14.96 1.51 37.70
N SER A 959 15.41 0.33 37.24
CA SER A 959 16.39 -0.48 37.99
C SER A 959 17.73 0.22 38.19
N ASP A 960 18.18 1.01 37.21
CA ASP A 960 19.40 1.82 37.28
C ASP A 960 19.24 3.10 38.12
N GLY A 961 18.02 3.44 38.56
CA GLY A 961 17.73 4.63 39.36
C GLY A 961 17.86 5.96 38.62
N CYS A 962 17.60 6.00 37.30
CA CYS A 962 17.86 7.18 36.47
C CYS A 962 16.57 7.92 36.05
N LEU A 963 16.18 8.96 36.78
CA LEU A 963 14.97 9.77 36.50
C LEU A 963 14.98 10.42 35.11
N SER A 964 16.12 10.92 34.65
CA SER A 964 16.24 11.55 33.33
C SER A 964 15.96 10.55 32.20
N ARG A 965 16.49 9.32 32.31
CA ARG A 965 16.20 8.25 31.34
C ARG A 965 14.74 7.79 31.41
N LEU A 966 14.15 7.72 32.61
CA LEU A 966 12.73 7.43 32.78
C LEU A 966 11.87 8.50 32.07
N GLY A 967 12.17 9.78 32.24
CA GLY A 967 11.47 10.87 31.55
C GLY A 967 11.59 10.79 30.03
N GLN A 968 12.74 10.42 29.49
CA GLN A 968 12.91 10.17 28.05
C GLN A 968 12.05 9.01 27.55
N CYS A 969 11.94 7.92 28.33
CA CYS A 969 11.07 6.79 28.01
C CYS A 969 9.60 7.20 27.98
N LEU A 970 9.20 8.04 28.94
CA LEU A 970 7.85 8.59 29.06
C LEU A 970 7.47 9.47 27.86
N ASP A 971 8.34 10.41 27.48
CA ASP A 971 8.13 11.27 26.31
C ASP A 971 8.09 10.45 25.01
N ARG A 972 8.96 9.43 24.89
CA ARG A 972 8.92 8.50 23.76
C ARG A 972 7.61 7.72 23.74
N SER A 973 7.13 7.25 24.90
CA SER A 973 5.84 6.56 25.02
C SER A 973 4.68 7.44 24.58
N TRP A 974 4.72 8.74 24.89
CA TRP A 974 3.71 9.69 24.40
C TRP A 974 3.72 9.82 22.87
N GLN A 975 4.91 9.94 22.24
CA GLN A 975 5.00 9.96 20.78
C GLN A 975 4.48 8.66 20.16
N GLN A 976 4.85 7.51 20.73
CA GLN A 976 4.38 6.20 20.27
C GLN A 976 2.87 6.05 20.43
N LYS A 977 2.27 6.56 21.51
CA LYS A 977 0.82 6.56 21.75
C LYS A 977 0.07 7.37 20.69
N LYS A 978 0.60 8.53 20.30
CA LYS A 978 0.05 9.36 19.21
C LYS A 978 0.10 8.67 17.84
N LEU A 979 1.11 7.83 17.61
CA LEU A 979 1.18 7.00 16.41
C LEU A 979 0.11 5.91 16.44
N MET A 980 -0.02 5.18 17.55
CA MET A 980 -1.02 4.11 17.70
C MET A 980 -2.45 4.64 17.54
N ALA A 981 -2.77 5.75 18.21
CA ALA A 981 -4.11 6.28 18.31
C ALA A 981 -4.16 7.75 17.84
N PRO A 982 -4.22 8.00 16.52
CA PRO A 982 -4.40 9.34 15.97
C PRO A 982 -5.69 9.98 16.51
N GLY A 983 -5.57 10.98 17.37
CA GLY A 983 -6.70 11.61 18.07
C GLY A 983 -6.67 11.52 19.60
N CYS A 984 -5.64 10.90 20.17
CA CYS A 984 -5.42 10.86 21.62
C CYS A 984 -4.95 12.20 22.23
N GLU A 985 -4.60 13.21 21.41
CA GLU A 985 -4.14 14.54 21.85
C GLU A 985 -5.09 15.65 21.35
N PRO A 986 -6.14 16.00 22.12
CA PRO A 986 -6.96 17.17 21.85
C PRO A 986 -6.16 18.48 21.96
N ALA A 987 -6.61 19.54 21.30
CA ALA A 987 -5.90 20.83 21.27
C ALA A 987 -5.61 21.41 22.67
N SER A 988 -6.53 21.28 23.63
CA SER A 988 -6.31 21.75 25.01
C SER A 988 -5.25 20.94 25.75
N VAL A 989 -5.18 19.63 25.51
CA VAL A 989 -4.13 18.77 26.09
C VAL A 989 -2.78 19.12 25.48
N ARG A 990 -2.72 19.35 24.16
CA ARG A 990 -1.51 19.82 23.49
C ARG A 990 -0.99 21.12 24.12
N ALA A 991 -1.86 22.12 24.28
CA ALA A 991 -1.49 23.40 24.88
C ALA A 991 -0.96 23.23 26.31
N MET A 992 -1.63 22.40 27.13
CA MET A 992 -1.18 22.05 28.49
C MET A 992 0.21 21.40 28.49
N MET A 993 0.42 20.39 27.65
CA MET A 993 1.71 19.70 27.57
C MET A 993 2.83 20.61 27.03
N GLU A 994 2.55 21.46 26.03
CA GLU A 994 3.52 22.42 25.51
C GLU A 994 3.94 23.44 26.58
N ALA A 995 2.98 23.96 27.35
CA ALA A 995 3.27 24.89 28.45
C ALA A 995 4.10 24.27 29.57
N LEU A 996 3.84 23.00 29.91
CA LEU A 996 4.54 22.27 30.97
C LEU A 996 5.90 21.71 30.56
N ARG A 997 6.19 21.64 29.25
CA ARG A 997 7.40 21.02 28.71
C ARG A 997 8.73 21.49 29.34
N PRO A 998 8.92 22.78 29.67
CA PRO A 998 10.14 23.24 30.34
C PRO A 998 10.33 22.71 31.76
N LEU A 999 9.25 22.34 32.46
CA LEU A 999 9.28 21.90 33.85
C LEU A 999 9.50 20.39 34.02
N VAL A 1000 9.43 19.60 32.94
CA VAL A 1000 9.40 18.13 33.03
C VAL A 1000 10.59 17.46 32.35
N PHE A 1001 11.01 16.32 32.89
CA PHE A 1001 11.84 15.33 32.19
C PHE A 1001 11.04 14.58 31.14
N GLY A 1002 9.74 14.34 31.42
CA GLY A 1002 8.80 13.76 30.47
C GLY A 1002 7.36 13.83 30.97
N GLN A 1003 6.41 13.65 30.07
CA GLN A 1003 4.99 13.73 30.36
C GLN A 1003 4.16 12.87 29.40
N SER A 1004 3.03 12.35 29.87
CA SER A 1004 2.13 11.54 29.05
C SER A 1004 0.71 11.58 29.60
N LEU A 1005 -0.26 11.28 28.74
CA LEU A 1005 -1.66 11.19 29.10
C LEU A 1005 -2.02 9.74 29.47
N ALA A 1006 -2.77 9.55 30.56
CA ALA A 1006 -3.17 8.24 31.06
C ALA A 1006 -4.15 7.52 30.12
N GLY A 1007 -4.11 6.20 30.13
CA GLY A 1007 -4.98 5.33 29.33
C GLY A 1007 -4.85 5.56 27.81
N ALA A 1008 -5.95 5.40 27.08
CA ALA A 1008 -6.00 5.58 25.63
C ALA A 1008 -5.78 7.03 25.16
N GLY A 1009 -5.94 8.00 26.07
CA GLY A 1009 -5.86 9.44 25.82
C GLY A 1009 -7.19 10.08 25.39
N GLY A 1010 -7.13 11.31 24.88
CA GLY A 1010 -8.31 12.10 24.50
C GLY A 1010 -8.93 12.93 25.64
N GLY A 1011 -8.41 12.79 26.87
CA GLY A 1011 -8.85 13.45 28.11
C GLY A 1011 -8.29 12.70 29.33
N GLY A 1012 -8.81 12.98 30.52
CA GLY A 1012 -8.45 12.30 31.77
C GLY A 1012 -7.28 12.97 32.48
N PHE A 1013 -6.41 12.15 33.07
CA PHE A 1013 -5.21 12.62 33.76
C PHE A 1013 -3.97 12.64 32.87
N LEU A 1014 -3.21 13.72 32.96
CA LEU A 1014 -1.82 13.85 32.53
C LEU A 1014 -0.93 13.51 33.73
N TYR A 1015 0.13 12.73 33.54
CA TYR A 1015 1.15 12.52 34.56
C TYR A 1015 2.48 13.11 34.10
N LEU A 1016 3.12 13.81 35.04
CA LEU A 1016 4.31 14.62 34.82
C LEU A 1016 5.44 14.06 35.67
N LEU A 1017 6.62 13.93 35.07
CA LEU A 1017 7.86 13.73 35.79
C LEU A 1017 8.64 15.04 35.79
N THR A 1018 8.58 15.80 36.88
CA THR A 1018 9.16 17.14 36.98
C THR A 1018 10.68 17.10 37.03
N ARG A 1019 11.35 18.18 36.60
CA ARG A 1019 12.81 18.28 36.64
C ARG A 1019 13.34 18.50 38.05
N GLU A 1020 12.63 19.33 38.81
CA GLU A 1020 12.93 19.61 40.21
C GLU A 1020 11.87 18.95 41.11
N PRO A 1021 12.23 18.56 42.33
CA PRO A 1021 11.29 17.99 43.29
C PRO A 1021 10.27 19.02 43.79
N GLY A 1022 9.05 18.60 44.09
CA GLY A 1022 8.04 19.43 44.78
C GLY A 1022 7.43 20.55 43.93
N GLN A 1023 7.43 20.43 42.60
CA GLN A 1023 6.99 21.48 41.67
C GLN A 1023 5.47 21.67 41.54
N HIS A 1024 4.66 21.21 42.50
CA HIS A 1024 3.19 21.29 42.47
C HIS A 1024 2.68 22.73 42.20
N GLN A 1025 3.21 23.71 42.92
CA GLN A 1025 2.82 25.12 42.74
C GLN A 1025 3.30 25.72 41.42
N ALA A 1026 4.48 25.32 40.93
CA ALA A 1026 5.01 25.80 39.66
C ALA A 1026 4.14 25.30 38.48
N VAL A 1027 3.73 24.03 38.53
CA VAL A 1027 2.79 23.44 37.55
C VAL A 1027 1.46 24.21 37.57
N LEU A 1028 0.87 24.43 38.75
CA LEU A 1028 -0.37 25.21 38.89
C LEU A 1028 -0.25 26.62 38.30
N GLN A 1029 0.85 27.33 38.60
CA GLN A 1029 1.08 28.68 38.08
C GLN A 1029 1.19 28.72 36.55
N VAL A 1030 1.94 27.79 35.94
CA VAL A 1030 2.06 27.70 34.48
C VAL A 1030 0.71 27.45 33.83
N LEU A 1031 -0.09 26.53 34.38
CA LEU A 1031 -1.39 26.20 33.82
C LEU A 1031 -2.41 27.34 33.97
N ASN A 1032 -2.45 28.01 35.12
CA ASN A 1032 -3.31 29.18 35.35
C ASN A 1032 -2.99 30.34 34.40
N ASN A 1033 -1.71 30.49 34.04
CA ASN A 1033 -1.25 31.54 33.13
C ASN A 1033 -1.38 31.17 31.64
N THR A 1034 -1.78 29.93 31.32
CA THR A 1034 -1.90 29.47 29.93
C THR A 1034 -3.32 29.77 29.41
N PRO A 1035 -3.47 30.64 28.38
CA PRO A 1035 -4.78 31.03 27.87
C PRO A 1035 -5.59 29.85 27.32
N GLY A 1036 -6.88 29.81 27.60
CA GLY A 1036 -7.80 28.81 27.05
C GLY A 1036 -7.83 27.46 27.79
N LEU A 1037 -7.11 27.34 28.92
CA LEU A 1037 -7.28 26.23 29.86
C LEU A 1037 -8.29 26.64 30.96
N GLY A 1038 -9.23 25.76 31.27
CA GLY A 1038 -10.20 25.89 32.36
C GLY A 1038 -10.54 24.50 32.93
N ASP A 1039 -10.99 24.43 34.19
CA ASP A 1039 -11.41 23.21 34.90
C ASP A 1039 -10.33 22.11 35.06
N PHE A 1040 -9.08 22.47 35.35
CA PHE A 1040 -8.01 21.51 35.69
C PHE A 1040 -7.73 21.46 37.20
N SER A 1041 -7.15 20.35 37.66
CA SER A 1041 -6.68 20.19 39.05
C SER A 1041 -5.36 19.42 39.09
N VAL A 1042 -4.51 19.72 40.08
CA VAL A 1042 -3.19 19.10 40.26
C VAL A 1042 -3.17 18.31 41.56
N HIS A 1043 -2.80 17.04 41.47
CA HIS A 1043 -2.90 16.03 42.52
C HIS A 1043 -1.51 15.48 42.87
N SER A 1044 -1.33 15.13 44.14
CA SER A 1044 -0.10 14.46 44.59
C SER A 1044 -0.16 12.96 44.30
N VAL A 1045 1.01 12.38 44.10
CA VAL A 1045 1.19 10.96 43.78
C VAL A 1045 2.15 10.35 44.79
N GLU A 1046 1.72 9.25 45.40
CA GLU A 1046 2.57 8.41 46.26
C GLU A 1046 2.61 7.00 45.67
N LEU A 1047 3.73 6.31 45.80
CA LEU A 1047 3.87 4.95 45.29
C LEU A 1047 3.15 3.98 46.22
N ASP A 1048 2.40 3.06 45.63
CA ASP A 1048 1.74 1.99 46.39
C ASP A 1048 2.50 0.69 46.21
N MET A 1049 3.20 0.22 47.26
CA MET A 1049 4.04 -0.98 47.17
C MET A 1049 3.28 -2.30 47.36
N ASP A 1050 2.04 -2.26 47.83
CA ASP A 1050 1.27 -3.47 48.15
C ASP A 1050 0.37 -3.92 46.98
N GLY A 1051 -0.24 -2.95 46.28
CA GLY A 1051 -1.26 -3.23 45.27
C GLY A 1051 -2.63 -3.48 45.91
N ILE A 1052 -3.34 -4.50 45.43
CA ILE A 1052 -4.61 -4.92 46.02
C ILE A 1052 -4.43 -5.32 47.49
N THR A 1053 -5.19 -4.68 48.37
CA THR A 1053 -5.07 -4.91 49.82
C THR A 1053 -6.42 -5.21 50.44
N VAL A 1054 -6.45 -6.23 51.29
CA VAL A 1054 -7.63 -6.59 52.09
C VAL A 1054 -7.58 -5.80 53.39
N LEU A 1055 -8.67 -5.11 53.72
CA LEU A 1055 -8.80 -4.45 55.01
C LEU A 1055 -9.25 -5.47 56.06
N SER A 1056 -8.44 -5.65 57.11
CA SER A 1056 -8.87 -6.37 58.30
C SER A 1056 -9.92 -5.55 59.04
N GLN A 1057 -11.07 -6.16 59.35
CA GLN A 1057 -12.02 -5.53 60.26
C GLN A 1057 -11.33 -5.32 61.62
N SER A 1058 -11.31 -4.07 62.07
CA SER A 1058 -10.89 -3.68 63.41
C SER A 1058 -12.09 -3.61 64.34
#